data_AF-A0A517TTG3-F1
#
_entry.id   AF-A0A517TTG3-F1
#
_cell.length_a   1.000
_cell.length_b   1.000
_cell.length_c   1.000
_cell.angle_alpha   90.00
_cell.angle_beta   90.00
_cell.angle_gamma   90.00
#
_symmetry.space_group_name_H-M   'P 1'
#
loop_
_entity.id
_entity.type
_entity.pdbx_description
1 polymer ?
#
loop_
_entity_poly.entity_id
_entity_poly.type
_entity_poly.pdbx_seq_one_letter_code
_entity_poly.pdbx_strand_id
1 'polypeptide(L)'
;MGAWSSLLSFAAAQSTWINPGIGAIAGNWGTAANWSPAAVPAVGGIAVIRNGGEAKVNAGAIDLSRLEIAKNGGSGTVTSANVPFSTSSRIDVGSIDELTAVTGANVLTSGVFALNGAATLQVGLGGAGDLDVGQTYAGAGGQGAGSGSISINGLTLIDIQNDLDLGEAGGSGKASGHGAATLQNIGSLSVHGSIDVGETGSLSGVNDAHGTFNVTTATSLSITKDLDLGRTLTTGGQDAGNGSATLAGVNSIVVGADLNVGHAGVSNNGNAQSTGSLQLSNASTLVIGSELGVGHIRSSFGSGQATANGTAAIADVGDVQMATGLLVGRNFVEDNVVAHATGTLAMDRIGSVDVGGDFDIGQTGVSSLQASVTGQATGIGSATVRDVTGQFAVAGDIDVGQTSAVAGATATGNGNLVMERIGSLSVIGDLDVGQTGSLGTPFGTGSATLRSISNVTIGANIDAGVTTASPHGLARGDAILSVEDSSVSLGFGNPAVPGQLNLAVVTATAGNRGQASAMATLTNVQLASAGRVVVAELIGGGGLATNSSTATLTLIRSHVTSPQLDVATKVGASAGTATGRLEVNDSLVDIAGPVNFGSGATASFVLGGTTRSIGTSGAGHYGAIDAQSATLAGLLEVTLAPTFAPAAGDVFDLIRTSQPRTTTFAGTALPSLAAGLSWDLAYLPTTVRLSVVGNVLSADFDGDGDQDGADFLRWQRGFGLTAGATHSQGDADGDHDVDAADLAIWKANFGVPPSVGPAAVAVPEPHLGILAASAGVGIAALGRRRKSIGASLGKRCGGFTLVELLVVIAIIGALIALLLPAVQSAREAARRSQCSNNLRQLALAFQQHHAAHNYFPTGGHDWDLAPVYRDGRPVVGENQPAGWGFQVLPYIEGQTAWSQGAIVAIGSVNPLFFCPSRRDPQSFQRPDKYKPPLTGGTLTHALSDYAAGNREQTGIVRRFTPLRIAEVTDGLSHTLLAGDKRLNVRQLGEPQDDDNEGYTVGWNEDTIRRTDEPPQPDHDGGEDGEKLFGSSHPGAFNAALADGSVHSVSYEIAAEAFERLGNRSDGQGDAAVLQ
;
A
#
# COMPACT_ATOMS: atom_id res chain seq x y z
N MET A 1 -50.14 -28.90 82.60
CA MET A 1 -51.55 -29.32 82.40
C MET A 1 -52.23 -28.20 81.63
N GLY A 2 -52.76 -28.32 80.41
CA GLY A 2 -52.79 -29.31 79.32
C GLY A 2 -53.05 -28.45 78.06
N ALA A 3 -52.39 -28.70 76.92
CA ALA A 3 -52.79 -29.66 75.89
C ALA A 3 -54.07 -29.25 75.14
N TRP A 4 -54.21 -29.30 73.81
CA TRP A 4 -53.40 -29.70 72.65
C TRP A 4 -54.33 -29.37 71.46
N SER A 5 -53.85 -28.75 70.36
CA SER A 5 -54.23 -29.14 68.99
C SER A 5 -53.44 -28.33 67.95
N SER A 6 -53.14 -29.02 66.87
CA SER A 6 -52.02 -28.87 65.95
C SER A 6 -52.52 -28.91 64.50
N LEU A 7 -51.68 -28.44 63.55
CA LEU A 7 -51.67 -28.73 62.08
C LEU A 7 -52.72 -27.95 61.25
N LEU A 8 -52.46 -27.25 60.13
CA LEU A 8 -51.38 -27.13 59.12
C LEU A 8 -51.39 -25.66 58.61
N SER A 9 -50.30 -24.98 58.21
CA SER A 9 -49.55 -25.22 56.96
C SER A 9 -48.31 -24.30 56.85
N PHE A 10 -47.23 -24.89 56.32
CA PHE A 10 -45.96 -24.36 55.80
C PHE A 10 -46.16 -23.20 54.78
N ALA A 11 -45.21 -22.36 54.38
CA ALA A 11 -43.84 -22.00 54.78
C ALA A 11 -43.41 -20.89 53.79
N ALA A 12 -42.66 -19.88 54.25
CA ALA A 12 -41.52 -19.23 53.57
C ALA A 12 -41.19 -17.93 54.31
N ALA A 13 -40.04 -17.94 54.98
CA ALA A 13 -39.54 -16.84 55.80
C ALA A 13 -39.06 -15.68 54.92
N GLN A 14 -39.59 -14.48 55.16
CA GLN A 14 -38.96 -13.23 54.79
C GLN A 14 -37.93 -12.87 55.87
N SER A 15 -36.64 -12.80 55.50
CA SER A 15 -35.62 -12.22 56.36
C SER A 15 -35.56 -10.71 56.15
N THR A 16 -36.04 -9.99 57.14
CA THR A 16 -35.82 -8.56 57.36
C THR A 16 -34.35 -8.25 57.65
N TRP A 17 -33.82 -7.20 57.04
CA TRP A 17 -32.80 -6.35 57.65
C TRP A 17 -33.24 -4.89 57.53
N ILE A 18 -33.70 -4.33 58.64
CA ILE A 18 -33.92 -2.90 58.86
C ILE A 18 -32.67 -2.39 59.59
N ASN A 19 -32.04 -1.33 59.07
CA ASN A 19 -31.09 -0.50 59.82
C ASN A 19 -31.76 0.88 60.06
N PRO A 20 -31.69 1.46 61.27
CA PRO A 20 -32.49 2.62 61.65
C PRO A 20 -31.75 3.93 61.35
N GLY A 21 -32.45 4.90 60.74
CA GLY A 21 -31.99 6.30 60.72
C GLY A 21 -32.03 7.05 59.39
N ILE A 22 -33.06 6.92 58.55
CA ILE A 22 -33.37 7.90 57.49
C ILE A 22 -34.90 7.98 57.39
N GLY A 23 -35.48 9.18 57.53
CA GLY A 23 -36.92 9.39 57.38
C GLY A 23 -37.34 9.23 55.93
N ALA A 24 -37.89 8.06 55.58
CA ALA A 24 -38.49 7.81 54.28
C ALA A 24 -39.85 8.52 54.20
N ILE A 25 -40.01 9.47 53.27
CA ILE A 25 -41.33 10.02 52.91
C ILE A 25 -41.99 9.00 51.96
N ALA A 26 -42.68 8.03 52.52
CA ALA A 26 -43.51 7.09 51.77
C ALA A 26 -44.97 7.56 51.83
N GLY A 27 -45.49 8.14 50.75
CA GLY A 27 -46.91 8.44 50.58
C GLY A 27 -47.49 7.61 49.44
N ASN A 28 -48.65 7.00 49.66
CA ASN A 28 -49.39 6.26 48.66
C ASN A 28 -50.35 7.24 47.98
N TRP A 29 -50.09 7.68 46.75
CA TRP A 29 -50.85 8.77 46.11
C TRP A 29 -51.66 8.26 44.92
N GLY A 30 -52.99 8.29 45.07
CA GLY A 30 -53.93 8.16 43.97
C GLY A 30 -54.30 9.53 43.40
N THR A 31 -54.32 9.61 42.08
CA THR A 31 -54.82 10.70 41.20
C THR A 31 -54.18 12.09 41.32
N ALA A 32 -53.89 12.66 40.14
CA ALA A 32 -53.17 13.90 39.90
C ALA A 32 -53.58 15.08 40.80
N ALA A 33 -52.62 15.61 41.58
CA ALA A 33 -52.75 16.88 42.27
C ALA A 33 -51.51 17.76 41.95
N ASN A 34 -51.75 18.90 41.28
CA ASN A 34 -50.74 19.95 41.08
C ASN A 34 -50.46 20.63 42.44
N TRP A 35 -49.22 20.54 42.94
CA TRP A 35 -48.76 21.30 44.11
C TRP A 35 -47.59 22.23 43.75
N SER A 36 -47.66 23.48 44.21
CA SER A 36 -46.56 24.46 44.19
C SER A 36 -45.66 24.31 45.44
N PRO A 37 -44.33 24.52 45.35
CA PRO A 37 -43.41 24.10 46.39
C PRO A 37 -43.43 25.04 47.61
N ALA A 38 -43.70 24.46 48.79
CA ALA A 38 -43.25 25.03 50.06
C ALA A 38 -41.83 24.52 50.33
N ALA A 39 -40.90 25.44 50.62
CA ALA A 39 -39.48 25.15 50.85
C ALA A 39 -39.29 24.10 51.96
N VAL A 40 -38.76 22.92 51.60
CA VAL A 40 -38.30 21.88 52.53
C VAL A 40 -36.78 22.03 52.66
N PRO A 41 -36.20 22.06 53.88
CA PRO A 41 -34.75 22.17 54.06
C PRO A 41 -34.02 20.91 53.57
N ALA A 42 -32.90 21.12 52.88
CA ALA A 42 -32.03 20.08 52.33
C ALA A 42 -31.50 19.15 53.43
N VAL A 43 -32.03 17.93 53.47
CA VAL A 43 -31.48 16.81 54.23
C VAL A 43 -31.39 15.64 53.25
N GLY A 44 -30.18 15.16 52.98
CA GLY A 44 -29.93 14.06 52.05
C GLY A 44 -30.80 12.85 52.37
N GLY A 45 -31.70 12.51 51.44
CA GLY A 45 -32.68 11.45 51.59
C GLY A 45 -32.76 10.57 50.36
N ILE A 46 -33.27 9.35 50.55
CA ILE A 46 -33.62 8.43 49.46
C ILE A 46 -35.04 8.77 49.01
N ALA A 47 -35.20 9.20 47.75
CA ALA A 47 -36.53 9.34 47.14
C ALA A 47 -36.87 8.06 46.37
N VAL A 48 -38.04 7.48 46.65
CA VAL A 48 -38.54 6.31 45.95
C VAL A 48 -39.86 6.69 45.27
N ILE A 49 -39.90 6.70 43.94
CA ILE A 49 -41.12 6.95 43.17
C ILE A 49 -41.78 5.59 42.89
N ARG A 50 -42.99 5.36 43.39
CA ARG A 50 -43.81 4.15 43.14
C ARG A 50 -45.21 4.56 42.65
N ASN A 51 -45.70 3.92 41.58
CA ASN A 51 -47.02 4.01 40.92
C ASN A 51 -47.18 4.91 39.68
N GLY A 52 -47.94 4.38 38.71
CA GLY A 52 -48.23 4.89 37.35
C GLY A 52 -49.11 6.15 37.27
N GLY A 53 -48.67 7.23 37.91
CA GLY A 53 -49.12 8.59 37.62
C GLY A 53 -47.94 9.44 37.14
N GLU A 54 -48.22 10.43 36.30
CA GLU A 54 -47.23 11.41 35.80
C GLU A 54 -46.47 12.07 36.98
N ALA A 55 -45.22 11.68 37.20
CA ALA A 55 -44.40 12.26 38.27
C ALA A 55 -43.72 13.53 37.77
N LYS A 56 -44.28 14.70 38.09
CA LYS A 56 -43.64 16.01 37.86
C LYS A 56 -42.83 16.41 39.09
N VAL A 57 -41.53 16.16 39.08
CA VAL A 57 -40.62 16.71 40.10
C VAL A 57 -40.23 18.11 39.64
N ASN A 58 -40.99 19.11 40.06
CA ASN A 58 -40.71 20.50 39.73
C ASN A 58 -39.53 21.05 40.54
N ALA A 59 -38.71 21.84 39.86
CA ALA A 59 -37.45 22.42 40.33
C ALA A 59 -37.59 23.11 41.70
N GLY A 60 -36.98 22.50 42.71
CA GLY A 60 -36.77 23.08 44.02
C GLY A 60 -35.73 22.28 44.79
N ALA A 61 -34.45 22.47 44.46
CA ALA A 61 -33.25 22.05 45.21
C ALA A 61 -33.44 20.88 46.20
N ILE A 62 -33.78 19.68 45.70
CA ILE A 62 -33.72 18.46 46.51
C ILE A 62 -32.40 17.77 46.15
N ASP A 63 -31.40 17.90 47.01
CA ASP A 63 -30.15 17.12 46.92
C ASP A 63 -30.45 15.70 47.42
N LEU A 64 -30.61 14.76 46.49
CA LEU A 64 -30.89 13.36 46.78
C LEU A 64 -29.59 12.56 46.79
N SER A 65 -29.34 11.81 47.86
CA SER A 65 -28.22 10.86 47.90
C SER A 65 -28.50 9.61 47.06
N ARG A 66 -29.78 9.26 46.89
CA ARG A 66 -30.23 8.15 46.03
C ARG A 66 -31.64 8.39 45.50
N LEU A 67 -31.86 8.20 44.21
CA LEU A 67 -33.18 8.20 43.58
C LEU A 67 -33.48 6.79 43.06
N GLU A 68 -34.50 6.13 43.61
CA GLU A 68 -35.02 4.87 43.11
C GLU A 68 -36.33 5.12 42.35
N ILE A 69 -36.39 4.72 41.07
CA ILE A 69 -37.62 4.70 40.28
C ILE A 69 -38.01 3.23 40.08
N ALA A 70 -39.18 2.83 40.58
CA ALA A 70 -39.66 1.45 40.50
C ALA A 70 -41.11 1.38 39.99
N LYS A 71 -41.37 0.56 38.95
CA LYS A 71 -42.70 0.31 38.36
C LYS A 71 -43.20 -1.06 38.82
N ASN A 72 -44.34 -1.11 39.53
CA ASN A 72 -45.05 -2.36 39.82
C ASN A 72 -46.29 -2.44 38.92
N GLY A 73 -46.18 -3.12 37.76
CA GLY A 73 -47.34 -3.66 37.03
C GLY A 73 -48.38 -2.67 36.46
N GLY A 74 -47.98 -1.54 35.86
CA GLY A 74 -48.88 -0.67 35.09
C GLY A 74 -48.17 0.46 34.33
N SER A 75 -48.73 0.92 33.22
CA SER A 75 -48.17 1.97 32.35
C SER A 75 -48.10 3.34 33.06
N GLY A 76 -46.93 3.97 33.06
CA GLY A 76 -46.73 5.29 33.64
C GLY A 76 -45.58 6.02 32.96
N THR A 77 -45.77 7.31 32.70
CA THR A 77 -44.84 8.18 31.94
C THR A 77 -44.11 9.14 32.90
N VAL A 78 -42.78 9.24 32.81
CA VAL A 78 -42.00 10.31 33.47
C VAL A 78 -41.80 11.42 32.44
N THR A 79 -42.58 12.50 32.53
CA THR A 79 -42.64 13.52 31.47
C THR A 79 -41.59 14.64 31.61
N SER A 80 -41.01 14.85 32.80
CA SER A 80 -39.84 15.72 32.99
C SER A 80 -39.25 15.59 34.40
N ALA A 81 -37.93 15.45 34.50
CA ALA A 81 -37.17 15.61 35.73
C ALA A 81 -35.87 16.36 35.39
N ASN A 82 -35.61 17.47 36.07
CA ASN A 82 -34.31 18.15 36.04
C ASN A 82 -33.78 18.12 37.48
N VAL A 83 -33.01 17.08 37.81
CA VAL A 83 -32.59 16.80 39.18
C VAL A 83 -31.10 17.14 39.32
N PRO A 84 -30.73 18.19 40.06
CA PRO A 84 -29.34 18.47 40.39
C PRO A 84 -28.86 17.52 41.49
N PHE A 85 -27.71 16.86 41.28
CA PHE A 85 -27.11 15.93 42.26
C PHE A 85 -25.76 16.43 42.78
N SER A 86 -25.46 16.12 44.04
CA SER A 86 -24.13 16.31 44.65
C SER A 86 -23.13 15.23 44.20
N THR A 87 -21.84 15.43 44.49
CA THR A 87 -20.68 14.66 44.01
C THR A 87 -20.63 13.16 44.41
N SER A 88 -21.70 12.62 45.00
CA SER A 88 -21.75 11.25 45.54
C SER A 88 -23.12 10.57 45.40
N SER A 89 -24.01 11.12 44.58
CA SER A 89 -25.37 10.58 44.41
C SER A 89 -25.40 9.41 43.42
N ARG A 90 -26.27 8.43 43.69
CA ARG A 90 -26.54 7.27 42.83
C ARG A 90 -28.00 7.27 42.38
N ILE A 91 -28.25 7.19 41.08
CA ILE A 91 -29.60 6.96 40.55
C ILE A 91 -29.70 5.48 40.22
N ASP A 92 -30.64 4.78 40.85
CA ASP A 92 -30.98 3.39 40.55
C ASP A 92 -32.35 3.35 39.90
N VAL A 93 -32.41 3.02 38.61
CA VAL A 93 -33.68 2.64 37.99
C VAL A 93 -33.82 1.13 38.19
N GLY A 94 -34.68 0.72 39.12
CA GLY A 94 -34.78 -0.66 39.61
C GLY A 94 -35.98 -1.40 39.03
N SER A 95 -35.74 -2.64 38.58
CA SER A 95 -36.68 -3.66 38.10
C SER A 95 -37.88 -3.14 37.31
N ILE A 96 -37.75 -3.13 35.98
CA ILE A 96 -38.86 -2.87 35.08
C ILE A 96 -38.70 -3.74 33.83
N ASP A 97 -39.73 -4.51 33.47
CA ASP A 97 -39.87 -5.16 32.15
C ASP A 97 -40.11 -4.12 31.02
N GLU A 98 -39.51 -2.91 31.09
CA GLU A 98 -39.54 -1.77 30.13
C GLU A 98 -39.66 -0.42 30.90
N LEU A 99 -38.68 0.48 30.78
CA LEU A 99 -38.89 1.92 31.04
C LEU A 99 -39.63 2.53 29.83
N THR A 100 -40.80 2.00 29.49
CA THR A 100 -41.57 2.44 28.31
C THR A 100 -42.20 3.81 28.54
N ALA A 101 -41.94 4.75 27.63
CA ALA A 101 -42.89 5.82 27.32
C ALA A 101 -44.05 5.23 26.49
N VAL A 102 -45.01 4.62 27.20
CA VAL A 102 -46.39 4.25 26.78
C VAL A 102 -46.56 3.06 25.82
N THR A 103 -47.33 2.05 26.27
CA THR A 103 -48.06 1.10 25.42
C THR A 103 -49.57 1.20 25.65
N GLY A 104 -50.34 1.35 24.56
CA GLY A 104 -51.81 1.26 24.57
C GLY A 104 -52.50 2.11 23.50
N ALA A 105 -52.86 1.48 22.37
CA ALA A 105 -53.88 1.75 21.33
C ALA A 105 -54.45 3.16 21.00
N ASN A 106 -54.15 4.25 21.70
CA ASN A 106 -54.55 5.63 21.34
C ASN A 106 -53.69 6.67 22.09
N VAL A 107 -53.00 7.52 21.32
CA VAL A 107 -52.44 8.86 21.67
C VAL A 107 -51.09 8.93 22.46
N LEU A 108 -50.09 9.49 21.75
CA LEU A 108 -48.81 10.16 22.10
C LEU A 108 -48.54 10.52 23.58
N THR A 109 -47.28 10.41 24.03
CA THR A 109 -46.54 11.56 24.62
C THR A 109 -45.02 11.37 24.67
N SER A 110 -44.32 12.32 24.08
CA SER A 110 -42.88 12.54 24.17
C SER A 110 -42.40 12.74 25.61
N GLY A 111 -41.25 12.19 25.97
CA GLY A 111 -40.55 12.49 27.23
C GLY A 111 -39.16 13.09 27.00
N VAL A 112 -38.77 14.09 27.81
CA VAL A 112 -37.38 14.59 27.88
C VAL A 112 -36.87 14.33 29.30
N PHE A 113 -35.82 13.52 29.43
CA PHE A 113 -35.18 13.22 30.70
C PHE A 113 -33.80 13.88 30.75
N ALA A 114 -33.56 14.77 31.72
CA ALA A 114 -32.32 15.54 31.83
C ALA A 114 -31.63 15.33 33.18
N LEU A 115 -30.38 14.87 33.15
CA LEU A 115 -29.54 14.70 34.35
C LEU A 115 -28.32 15.62 34.29
N ASN A 116 -28.10 16.41 35.36
CA ASN A 116 -26.99 17.36 35.45
C ASN A 116 -26.27 17.25 36.81
N GLY A 117 -24.94 17.11 36.82
CA GLY A 117 -24.11 17.11 38.04
C GLY A 117 -23.18 15.90 38.16
N ALA A 118 -22.29 15.89 39.18
CA ALA A 118 -21.25 14.87 39.38
C ALA A 118 -21.77 13.61 40.10
N ALA A 119 -22.60 12.81 39.44
CA ALA A 119 -23.19 11.61 40.01
C ALA A 119 -22.87 10.34 39.20
N THR A 120 -23.18 9.17 39.77
CA THR A 120 -23.20 7.89 39.05
C THR A 120 -24.64 7.53 38.71
N LEU A 121 -24.91 7.22 37.43
CA LEU A 121 -26.17 6.65 36.98
C LEU A 121 -25.98 5.14 36.78
N GLN A 122 -26.73 4.34 37.52
CA GLN A 122 -26.80 2.90 37.29
C GLN A 122 -28.22 2.52 36.89
N VAL A 123 -28.35 1.95 35.70
CA VAL A 123 -29.62 1.45 35.17
C VAL A 123 -29.57 -0.07 35.21
N GLY A 124 -30.35 -0.66 36.12
CA GLY A 124 -30.47 -2.11 36.26
C GLY A 124 -30.09 -2.64 37.64
N LEU A 125 -31.12 -2.95 38.45
CA LEU A 125 -31.04 -3.97 39.49
C LEU A 125 -32.38 -4.73 39.53
N GLY A 126 -32.41 -5.92 38.91
CA GLY A 126 -33.45 -6.94 39.10
C GLY A 126 -34.37 -7.20 37.89
N GLY A 127 -33.90 -7.97 36.90
CA GLY A 127 -34.69 -8.43 35.74
C GLY A 127 -34.08 -8.02 34.40
N ALA A 128 -34.35 -8.80 33.35
CA ALA A 128 -33.82 -8.67 31.99
C ALA A 128 -34.45 -7.50 31.21
N GLY A 129 -34.30 -6.26 31.70
CA GLY A 129 -34.89 -5.07 31.08
C GLY A 129 -33.84 -4.14 30.46
N ASP A 130 -34.10 -3.71 29.24
CA ASP A 130 -33.31 -2.76 28.44
C ASP A 130 -33.56 -1.31 28.86
N LEU A 131 -32.72 -0.37 28.39
CA LEU A 131 -32.96 1.06 28.52
C LEU A 131 -33.58 1.61 27.24
N ASP A 132 -34.90 1.66 27.22
CA ASP A 132 -35.69 2.08 26.06
C ASP A 132 -35.93 3.59 26.03
N VAL A 133 -35.68 4.22 24.88
CA VAL A 133 -35.94 5.64 24.63
C VAL A 133 -36.75 5.81 23.36
N GLY A 134 -38.03 6.14 23.50
CA GLY A 134 -38.88 6.48 22.36
C GLY A 134 -39.31 5.31 21.49
N GLN A 135 -39.38 4.10 22.05
CA GLN A 135 -39.81 2.88 21.36
C GLN A 135 -41.33 2.80 21.12
N THR A 136 -41.77 1.94 20.18
CA THR A 136 -43.17 1.54 20.03
C THR A 136 -43.37 0.16 19.40
N TYR A 137 -44.23 -0.66 20.00
CA TYR A 137 -44.70 -1.91 19.40
C TYR A 137 -46.22 -1.90 19.13
N ALA A 138 -46.63 -2.13 17.88
CA ALA A 138 -48.03 -2.14 17.46
C ALA A 138 -48.59 -3.56 17.26
N GLY A 139 -49.78 -3.83 17.81
CA GLY A 139 -50.53 -5.07 17.54
C GLY A 139 -51.26 -5.07 16.19
N ALA A 140 -51.75 -6.23 15.77
CA ALA A 140 -52.42 -6.43 14.48
C ALA A 140 -53.56 -5.42 14.23
N GLY A 141 -53.45 -4.63 13.16
CA GLY A 141 -54.43 -3.60 12.78
C GLY A 141 -54.37 -2.29 13.58
N GLY A 142 -53.45 -2.17 14.55
CA GLY A 142 -53.24 -0.95 15.34
C GLY A 142 -52.26 0.05 14.70
N GLN A 143 -52.32 1.31 15.14
CA GLN A 143 -51.31 2.35 14.85
C GLN A 143 -50.72 2.88 16.17
N GLY A 144 -49.41 3.03 16.26
CA GLY A 144 -48.70 3.56 17.43
C GLY A 144 -47.54 4.48 17.04
N ALA A 145 -47.24 5.47 17.89
CA ALA A 145 -46.11 6.37 17.72
C ALA A 145 -45.48 6.72 19.08
N GLY A 146 -44.17 6.49 19.20
CA GLY A 146 -43.36 6.72 20.39
C GLY A 146 -42.29 7.76 20.10
N SER A 147 -42.02 8.62 21.07
CA SER A 147 -40.91 9.56 20.99
C SER A 147 -40.30 9.80 22.36
N GLY A 148 -38.98 9.96 22.44
CA GLY A 148 -38.28 10.15 23.71
C GLY A 148 -36.88 10.72 23.50
N SER A 149 -36.39 11.44 24.50
CA SER A 149 -35.00 11.89 24.53
C SER A 149 -34.41 11.86 25.93
N ILE A 150 -33.13 11.49 26.02
CA ILE A 150 -32.31 11.53 27.22
C ILE A 150 -31.17 12.53 26.99
N SER A 151 -30.96 13.43 27.94
CA SER A 151 -29.81 14.34 27.96
C SER A 151 -29.08 14.22 29.29
N ILE A 152 -27.79 13.97 29.25
CA ILE A 152 -26.96 13.78 30.44
C ILE A 152 -25.73 14.67 30.33
N ASN A 153 -25.43 15.42 31.38
CA ASN A 153 -24.25 16.27 31.44
C ASN A 153 -23.53 16.18 32.80
N GLY A 154 -22.24 15.84 32.76
CA GLY A 154 -21.34 15.94 33.92
C GLY A 154 -21.31 14.72 34.85
N LEU A 155 -21.83 13.56 34.44
CA LEU A 155 -21.78 12.33 35.25
C LEU A 155 -20.39 11.68 35.22
N THR A 156 -19.98 11.07 36.32
CA THR A 156 -18.71 10.35 36.42
C THR A 156 -18.79 8.95 35.81
N LEU A 157 -19.94 8.29 35.90
CA LEU A 157 -20.16 6.95 35.38
C LEU A 157 -21.63 6.76 34.98
N ILE A 158 -21.84 6.14 33.83
CA ILE A 158 -23.11 5.62 33.37
C ILE A 158 -22.91 4.14 33.11
N ASP A 159 -23.72 3.31 33.75
CA ASP A 159 -23.65 1.86 33.66
C ASP A 159 -25.04 1.30 33.34
N ILE A 160 -25.19 0.73 32.15
CA ILE A 160 -26.42 0.12 31.62
C ILE A 160 -26.19 -1.40 31.56
N GLN A 161 -27.00 -2.15 32.30
CA GLN A 161 -26.79 -3.59 32.50
C GLN A 161 -27.27 -4.47 31.33
N ASN A 162 -28.07 -3.94 30.40
CA ASN A 162 -28.53 -4.66 29.21
C ASN A 162 -28.44 -3.77 27.97
N ASP A 163 -29.40 -3.83 27.05
CA ASP A 163 -29.36 -3.10 25.79
C ASP A 163 -29.78 -1.61 26.01
N LEU A 164 -29.35 -0.72 25.13
CA LEU A 164 -29.74 0.70 25.09
C LEU A 164 -30.40 0.98 23.74
N ASP A 165 -31.70 1.18 23.77
CA ASP A 165 -32.49 1.24 22.55
C ASP A 165 -33.05 2.64 22.35
N LEU A 166 -32.72 3.23 21.20
CA LEU A 166 -33.04 4.61 20.86
C LEU A 166 -33.94 4.63 19.63
N GLY A 167 -35.24 4.67 19.87
CA GLY A 167 -36.23 4.93 18.83
C GLY A 167 -36.67 3.71 18.05
N GLU A 168 -36.71 2.55 18.69
CA GLU A 168 -37.10 1.29 18.06
C GLU A 168 -38.60 1.24 17.67
N ALA A 169 -38.93 0.57 16.57
CA ALA A 169 -40.31 0.35 16.15
C ALA A 169 -40.56 -1.10 15.68
N GLY A 170 -41.62 -1.74 16.18
CA GLY A 170 -41.93 -3.10 15.78
C GLY A 170 -43.39 -3.55 15.94
N GLY A 171 -43.65 -4.82 15.63
CA GLY A 171 -44.97 -5.46 15.76
C GLY A 171 -45.72 -5.68 14.44
N SER A 172 -46.99 -6.07 14.53
CA SER A 172 -47.84 -6.48 13.37
C SER A 172 -48.83 -5.40 12.88
N GLY A 173 -48.68 -4.17 13.39
CA GLY A 173 -49.47 -3.00 13.01
C GLY A 173 -48.63 -1.96 12.28
N LYS A 174 -49.02 -0.67 12.37
CA LYS A 174 -48.13 0.45 12.00
C LYS A 174 -47.50 1.04 13.27
N ALA A 175 -46.18 1.00 13.40
CA ALA A 175 -45.47 1.62 14.52
C ALA A 175 -44.51 2.70 14.03
N SER A 176 -44.28 3.73 14.84
CA SER A 176 -43.19 4.67 14.64
C SER A 176 -42.46 4.93 15.96
N GLY A 177 -41.13 4.90 15.94
CA GLY A 177 -40.27 5.09 17.09
C GLY A 177 -39.30 6.24 16.84
N HIS A 178 -39.10 7.11 17.83
CA HIS A 178 -38.20 8.26 17.74
C HIS A 178 -37.41 8.44 19.04
N GLY A 179 -36.13 8.06 19.05
CA GLY A 179 -35.28 8.09 20.24
C GLY A 179 -34.08 9.02 20.07
N ALA A 180 -33.69 9.68 21.15
CA ALA A 180 -32.47 10.48 21.16
C ALA A 180 -31.74 10.34 22.50
N ALA A 181 -30.42 10.21 22.46
CA ALA A 181 -29.57 10.34 23.64
C ALA A 181 -28.46 11.33 23.36
N THR A 182 -28.24 12.28 24.27
CA THR A 182 -27.15 13.27 24.21
C THR A 182 -26.41 13.30 25.53
N LEU A 183 -25.17 12.84 25.51
CA LEU A 183 -24.30 12.68 26.67
C LEU A 183 -23.11 13.62 26.56
N GLN A 184 -22.87 14.44 27.59
CA GLN A 184 -21.82 15.44 27.57
C GLN A 184 -20.98 15.40 28.86
N ASN A 185 -19.67 15.60 28.75
CA ASN A 185 -18.76 15.65 29.90
C ASN A 185 -18.89 14.43 30.83
N ILE A 186 -18.90 13.23 30.24
CA ILE A 186 -19.06 11.99 30.99
C ILE A 186 -17.70 11.43 31.39
N GLY A 187 -17.59 10.81 32.56
CA GLY A 187 -16.41 10.00 32.89
C GLY A 187 -16.38 8.74 32.02
N SER A 188 -17.18 7.72 32.35
CA SER A 188 -17.32 6.51 31.53
C SER A 188 -18.77 6.16 31.23
N LEU A 189 -19.05 5.62 30.04
CA LEU A 189 -20.30 4.96 29.68
C LEU A 189 -20.04 3.48 29.40
N SER A 190 -20.73 2.60 30.13
CA SER A 190 -20.70 1.14 29.95
C SER A 190 -22.10 0.64 29.59
N VAL A 191 -22.21 -0.13 28.51
CA VAL A 191 -23.42 -0.83 28.09
C VAL A 191 -23.09 -2.31 27.98
N HIS A 192 -23.72 -3.13 28.83
CA HIS A 192 -23.43 -4.56 28.91
C HIS A 192 -24.18 -5.38 27.85
N GLY A 193 -25.11 -4.74 27.16
CA GLY A 193 -25.80 -5.24 25.97
C GLY A 193 -25.35 -4.57 24.68
N SER A 194 -26.28 -4.45 23.73
CA SER A 194 -26.15 -3.69 22.49
C SER A 194 -26.58 -2.23 22.67
N ILE A 195 -26.19 -1.37 21.74
CA ILE A 195 -26.81 -0.05 21.58
C ILE A 195 -27.51 -0.04 20.22
N ASP A 196 -28.84 0.00 20.23
CA ASP A 196 -29.65 -0.10 19.03
C ASP A 196 -30.30 1.27 18.73
N VAL A 197 -29.93 1.89 17.62
CA VAL A 197 -30.29 3.27 17.30
C VAL A 197 -31.14 3.30 16.03
N GLY A 198 -32.43 3.60 16.17
CA GLY A 198 -33.36 3.68 15.05
C GLY A 198 -33.60 2.34 14.39
N GLU A 199 -33.82 1.30 15.19
CA GLU A 199 -33.99 -0.08 14.72
C GLU A 199 -35.47 -0.46 14.49
N THR A 200 -35.72 -1.36 13.52
CA THR A 200 -37.04 -1.98 13.32
C THR A 200 -37.02 -3.51 13.25
N GLY A 201 -38.08 -4.14 13.76
CA GLY A 201 -38.36 -5.58 13.62
C GLY A 201 -39.85 -5.94 13.48
N SER A 202 -40.23 -6.72 12.45
CA SER A 202 -41.64 -7.14 12.24
C SER A 202 -41.85 -8.52 11.63
N LEU A 203 -43.04 -9.10 11.93
CA LEU A 203 -43.64 -10.28 11.29
C LEU A 203 -44.70 -9.95 10.20
N SER A 204 -45.31 -8.76 10.23
CA SER A 204 -46.24 -8.25 9.19
C SER A 204 -46.74 -6.85 9.55
N GLY A 205 -46.04 -5.78 9.16
CA GLY A 205 -46.40 -4.41 9.56
C GLY A 205 -45.86 -3.29 8.66
N VAL A 206 -46.06 -2.03 9.07
CA VAL A 206 -45.34 -0.87 8.50
C VAL A 206 -44.68 -0.10 9.64
N ASN A 207 -43.38 -0.25 9.82
CA ASN A 207 -42.67 0.35 10.97
C ASN A 207 -41.62 1.37 10.51
N ASP A 208 -41.49 2.46 11.26
CA ASP A 208 -40.54 3.54 10.97
C ASP A 208 -39.82 3.97 12.25
N ALA A 209 -38.52 3.71 12.34
CA ALA A 209 -37.70 3.95 13.52
C ALA A 209 -36.63 5.01 13.24
N HIS A 210 -36.48 5.97 14.13
CA HIS A 210 -35.44 7.00 14.05
C HIS A 210 -34.71 7.14 15.38
N GLY A 211 -33.39 7.08 15.36
CA GLY A 211 -32.55 7.17 16.54
C GLY A 211 -31.39 8.14 16.37
N THR A 212 -31.02 8.83 17.46
CA THR A 212 -29.79 9.64 17.52
C THR A 212 -29.01 9.36 18.81
N PHE A 213 -27.71 9.10 18.71
CA PHE A 213 -26.82 8.84 19.84
C PHE A 213 -25.59 9.76 19.81
N ASN A 214 -25.60 10.79 20.65
CA ASN A 214 -24.54 11.79 20.68
C ASN A 214 -23.76 11.71 22.00
N VAL A 215 -22.45 11.54 21.91
CA VAL A 215 -21.53 11.62 23.05
C VAL A 215 -20.47 12.68 22.75
N THR A 216 -20.38 13.69 23.61
CA THR A 216 -19.38 14.76 23.51
C THR A 216 -18.56 14.82 24.79
N THR A 217 -17.26 14.54 24.70
CA THR A 217 -16.34 14.49 25.83
C THR A 217 -16.66 13.35 26.79
N ALA A 218 -15.98 12.22 26.60
CA ALA A 218 -15.99 11.11 27.56
C ALA A 218 -14.60 10.48 27.74
N THR A 219 -14.32 9.91 28.92
CA THR A 219 -13.08 9.17 29.14
C THR A 219 -13.12 7.80 28.45
N SER A 220 -14.26 7.12 28.50
CA SER A 220 -14.45 5.82 27.83
C SER A 220 -15.91 5.55 27.47
N LEU A 221 -16.10 4.83 26.36
CA LEU A 221 -17.35 4.19 25.94
C LEU A 221 -17.08 2.70 25.73
N SER A 222 -17.78 1.84 26.46
CA SER A 222 -17.68 0.38 26.32
C SER A 222 -19.05 -0.20 26.05
N ILE A 223 -19.15 -1.01 25.00
CA ILE A 223 -20.35 -1.75 24.59
C ILE A 223 -19.95 -3.22 24.51
N THR A 224 -20.62 -4.11 25.23
CA THR A 224 -20.23 -5.52 25.30
C THR A 224 -20.67 -6.32 24.07
N LYS A 225 -21.78 -5.93 23.43
CA LYS A 225 -22.28 -6.55 22.20
C LYS A 225 -22.13 -5.58 21.01
N ASP A 226 -23.23 -5.33 20.30
CA ASP A 226 -23.27 -4.63 19.02
C ASP A 226 -23.56 -3.13 19.22
N LEU A 227 -23.10 -2.32 18.27
CA LEU A 227 -23.57 -0.94 18.09
C LEU A 227 -24.25 -0.85 16.73
N ASP A 228 -25.57 -0.79 16.74
CA ASP A 228 -26.41 -0.84 15.56
C ASP A 228 -27.02 0.53 15.26
N LEU A 229 -26.63 1.11 14.12
CA LEU A 229 -27.14 2.40 13.65
C LEU A 229 -28.05 2.16 12.43
N GLY A 230 -29.34 2.16 12.69
CA GLY A 230 -30.39 2.06 11.68
C GLY A 230 -30.66 0.64 11.22
N ARG A 231 -30.52 -0.37 12.09
CA ARG A 231 -30.75 -1.79 11.71
C ARG A 231 -32.21 -2.04 11.33
N THR A 232 -32.44 -2.80 10.27
CA THR A 232 -33.80 -3.13 9.82
C THR A 232 -33.89 -4.60 9.41
N LEU A 233 -34.60 -5.41 10.21
CA LEU A 233 -34.83 -6.83 9.91
C LEU A 233 -36.34 -7.07 9.77
N THR A 234 -36.78 -7.53 8.60
CA THR A 234 -38.22 -7.77 8.36
C THR A 234 -38.50 -9.21 7.97
N THR A 235 -39.58 -9.75 8.55
CA THR A 235 -40.16 -11.04 8.19
C THR A 235 -41.56 -10.84 7.59
N GLY A 236 -41.69 -9.84 6.72
CA GLY A 236 -42.91 -9.44 6.02
C GLY A 236 -43.38 -8.03 6.42
N GLY A 237 -43.80 -7.20 5.45
CA GLY A 237 -44.22 -5.81 5.70
C GLY A 237 -43.34 -4.74 5.03
N GLN A 238 -43.38 -3.50 5.53
CA GLN A 238 -42.53 -2.37 5.10
C GLN A 238 -41.88 -1.72 6.32
N ASP A 239 -40.62 -2.01 6.58
CA ASP A 239 -39.90 -1.52 7.75
C ASP A 239 -38.77 -0.57 7.32
N ALA A 240 -38.64 0.55 8.04
CA ALA A 240 -37.64 1.58 7.80
C ALA A 240 -36.91 1.94 9.10
N GLY A 241 -35.61 1.72 9.17
CA GLY A 241 -34.75 2.12 10.29
C GLY A 241 -33.79 3.24 9.90
N ASN A 242 -33.66 4.25 10.75
CA ASN A 242 -32.78 5.40 10.56
C ASN A 242 -32.01 5.72 11.84
N GLY A 243 -30.74 5.35 11.91
CA GLY A 243 -29.90 5.55 13.08
C GLY A 243 -28.72 6.48 12.80
N SER A 244 -28.40 7.34 13.76
CA SER A 244 -27.17 8.13 13.68
C SER A 244 -26.45 8.23 15.02
N ALA A 245 -25.12 8.25 14.98
CA ALA A 245 -24.29 8.48 16.15
C ALA A 245 -23.18 9.49 15.89
N THR A 246 -22.95 10.38 16.86
CA THR A 246 -21.82 11.31 16.90
C THR A 246 -21.01 11.08 18.18
N LEU A 247 -19.79 10.60 18.05
CA LEU A 247 -18.87 10.32 19.17
C LEU A 247 -17.66 11.25 19.04
N ALA A 248 -17.65 12.35 19.81
CA ALA A 248 -16.62 13.38 19.72
C ALA A 248 -15.89 13.55 21.06
N GLY A 249 -14.57 13.44 21.06
CA GLY A 249 -13.76 13.60 22.27
C GLY A 249 -13.96 12.47 23.27
N VAL A 250 -14.20 11.25 22.77
CA VAL A 250 -14.28 10.04 23.59
C VAL A 250 -12.92 9.35 23.53
N ASN A 251 -12.18 9.33 24.64
CA ASN A 251 -10.78 8.91 24.60
C ASN A 251 -10.57 7.43 24.21
N SER A 252 -11.42 6.51 24.68
CA SER A 252 -11.39 5.10 24.26
C SER A 252 -12.79 4.58 23.98
N ILE A 253 -12.98 3.95 22.82
CA ILE A 253 -14.25 3.35 22.38
C ILE A 253 -14.01 1.86 22.15
N VAL A 254 -14.82 1.02 22.80
CA VAL A 254 -14.78 -0.44 22.65
C VAL A 254 -16.17 -0.95 22.33
N VAL A 255 -16.31 -1.66 21.22
CA VAL A 255 -17.50 -2.42 20.81
C VAL A 255 -17.11 -3.89 20.85
N GLY A 256 -17.79 -4.70 21.66
CA GLY A 256 -17.41 -6.08 21.93
C GLY A 256 -17.74 -7.06 20.80
N ALA A 257 -18.69 -6.71 19.94
CA ALA A 257 -19.08 -7.49 18.76
C ALA A 257 -19.08 -6.61 17.49
N ASP A 258 -20.21 -6.48 16.78
CA ASP A 258 -20.28 -5.79 15.50
C ASP A 258 -20.60 -4.29 15.65
N LEU A 259 -20.02 -3.46 14.78
CA LEU A 259 -20.40 -2.06 14.60
C LEU A 259 -21.11 -1.91 13.25
N ASN A 260 -22.43 -1.81 13.27
CA ASN A 260 -23.22 -1.76 12.05
C ASN A 260 -23.77 -0.35 11.80
N VAL A 261 -23.46 0.20 10.63
CA VAL A 261 -23.89 1.51 10.17
C VAL A 261 -24.73 1.33 8.92
N GLY A 262 -26.05 1.18 9.08
CA GLY A 262 -26.96 0.89 8.00
C GLY A 262 -26.92 -0.59 7.61
N HIS A 263 -27.69 -1.42 8.30
CA HIS A 263 -27.83 -2.85 8.05
C HIS A 263 -29.29 -3.22 7.75
N ALA A 264 -29.54 -3.97 6.67
CA ALA A 264 -30.87 -4.45 6.33
C ALA A 264 -30.92 -5.96 6.09
N GLY A 265 -32.07 -6.59 6.36
CA GLY A 265 -32.32 -8.00 6.08
C GLY A 265 -33.81 -8.32 5.90
N VAL A 266 -34.10 -9.30 5.05
CA VAL A 266 -35.47 -9.77 4.76
C VAL A 266 -35.52 -11.30 4.75
N SER A 267 -36.53 -11.91 5.36
CA SER A 267 -36.71 -13.37 5.32
C SER A 267 -37.90 -13.89 4.48
N ASN A 268 -38.97 -13.09 4.29
CA ASN A 268 -40.14 -13.49 3.47
C ASN A 268 -41.09 -12.33 3.12
N ASN A 269 -41.34 -12.08 1.83
CA ASN A 269 -42.27 -11.10 1.25
C ASN A 269 -42.34 -9.72 1.95
N GLY A 270 -41.20 -9.17 2.39
CA GLY A 270 -41.10 -7.86 3.05
C GLY A 270 -40.25 -6.84 2.28
N ASN A 271 -40.30 -5.58 2.73
CA ASN A 271 -39.43 -4.48 2.28
C ASN A 271 -38.72 -3.87 3.50
N ALA A 272 -37.41 -4.05 3.61
CA ALA A 272 -36.56 -3.46 4.64
C ALA A 272 -35.76 -2.29 4.06
N GLN A 273 -35.82 -1.13 4.70
CA GLN A 273 -35.00 0.04 4.36
C GLN A 273 -34.22 0.50 5.59
N SER A 274 -32.91 0.54 5.49
CA SER A 274 -32.01 0.93 6.58
C SER A 274 -31.17 2.12 6.15
N THR A 275 -31.06 3.13 7.02
CA THR A 275 -30.13 4.26 6.88
C THR A 275 -29.34 4.44 8.17
N GLY A 276 -28.01 4.38 8.09
CA GLY A 276 -27.11 4.56 9.23
C GLY A 276 -26.09 5.66 8.99
N SER A 277 -25.79 6.46 10.01
CA SER A 277 -24.69 7.44 9.97
C SER A 277 -23.84 7.43 11.23
N LEU A 278 -22.52 7.34 11.08
CA LEU A 278 -21.56 7.42 12.18
C LEU A 278 -20.57 8.58 11.94
N GLN A 279 -20.39 9.44 12.94
CA GLN A 279 -19.31 10.40 13.01
C GLN A 279 -18.50 10.15 14.28
N LEU A 280 -17.21 9.89 14.13
CA LEU A 280 -16.29 9.65 15.23
C LEU A 280 -15.09 10.59 15.11
N SER A 281 -14.79 11.34 16.18
CA SER A 281 -13.61 12.20 16.20
C SER A 281 -12.94 12.33 17.56
N ASN A 282 -11.63 12.58 17.55
CA ASN A 282 -10.82 12.88 18.74
C ASN A 282 -10.83 11.74 19.76
N ALA A 283 -10.44 10.55 19.32
CA ALA A 283 -10.30 9.36 20.17
C ALA A 283 -8.84 8.89 20.19
N SER A 284 -8.37 8.31 21.29
CA SER A 284 -7.08 7.62 21.28
C SER A 284 -7.20 6.23 20.67
N THR A 285 -8.30 5.52 20.93
CA THR A 285 -8.54 4.17 20.39
C THR A 285 -10.00 3.91 20.03
N LEU A 286 -10.20 3.14 18.96
CA LEU A 286 -11.45 2.48 18.58
C LEU A 286 -11.16 0.98 18.41
N VAL A 287 -11.81 0.14 19.22
CA VAL A 287 -11.68 -1.32 19.15
C VAL A 287 -13.04 -1.93 18.86
N ILE A 288 -13.09 -2.78 17.85
CA ILE A 288 -14.29 -3.52 17.42
C ILE A 288 -13.95 -5.00 17.50
N GLY A 289 -14.69 -5.71 18.35
CA GLY A 289 -14.45 -7.12 18.69
C GLY A 289 -14.80 -8.10 17.57
N SER A 290 -15.51 -7.63 16.55
CA SER A 290 -15.81 -8.36 15.32
C SER A 290 -15.68 -7.41 14.11
N GLU A 291 -16.77 -7.08 13.42
CA GLU A 291 -16.73 -6.40 12.11
C GLU A 291 -17.26 -4.97 12.18
N LEU A 292 -16.68 -4.07 11.37
CA LEU A 292 -17.32 -2.79 11.01
C LEU A 292 -18.08 -2.98 9.71
N GLY A 293 -19.41 -2.91 9.75
CA GLY A 293 -20.25 -2.94 8.56
C GLY A 293 -20.86 -1.58 8.23
N VAL A 294 -20.61 -1.04 7.05
CA VAL A 294 -21.15 0.25 6.57
C VAL A 294 -22.01 0.03 5.33
N GLY A 295 -23.32 0.15 5.47
CA GLY A 295 -24.28 0.03 4.39
C GLY A 295 -24.26 -1.37 3.78
N HIS A 296 -24.63 -2.39 4.56
CA HIS A 296 -24.40 -3.78 4.19
C HIS A 296 -25.60 -4.71 4.51
N ILE A 297 -25.64 -5.88 3.86
CA ILE A 297 -26.72 -6.87 3.97
C ILE A 297 -26.09 -8.27 4.13
N ARG A 298 -26.32 -8.93 5.28
CA ARG A 298 -25.78 -10.29 5.58
C ARG A 298 -26.84 -11.39 5.58
N SER A 299 -28.08 -11.10 5.95
CA SER A 299 -29.09 -12.11 6.29
C SER A 299 -30.40 -11.89 5.53
N SER A 300 -30.35 -12.05 4.21
CA SER A 300 -31.58 -12.06 3.40
C SER A 300 -31.79 -13.39 2.70
N PHE A 301 -32.96 -13.99 2.92
CA PHE A 301 -33.39 -15.26 2.34
C PHE A 301 -34.87 -15.21 1.97
N GLY A 302 -35.35 -16.11 1.10
CA GLY A 302 -36.74 -16.15 0.67
C GLY A 302 -37.08 -15.18 -0.46
N SER A 303 -37.95 -14.19 -0.22
CA SER A 303 -38.40 -13.21 -1.23
C SER A 303 -38.62 -11.83 -0.60
N GLY A 304 -38.44 -10.74 -1.36
CA GLY A 304 -38.68 -9.38 -0.87
C GLY A 304 -37.64 -8.36 -1.33
N GLN A 305 -37.62 -7.18 -0.71
CA GLN A 305 -36.70 -6.08 -1.02
C GLN A 305 -35.90 -5.64 0.22
N ALA A 306 -34.58 -5.54 0.13
CA ALA A 306 -33.72 -5.05 1.21
C ALA A 306 -32.88 -3.88 0.70
N THR A 307 -32.92 -2.73 1.38
CA THR A 307 -32.11 -1.56 1.07
C THR A 307 -31.32 -1.16 2.30
N ALA A 308 -29.99 -1.10 2.22
CA ALA A 308 -29.12 -0.64 3.31
C ALA A 308 -28.27 0.54 2.84
N ASN A 309 -28.34 1.67 3.54
CA ASN A 309 -27.53 2.86 3.25
C ASN A 309 -26.71 3.22 4.49
N GLY A 310 -25.39 3.22 4.39
CA GLY A 310 -24.50 3.51 5.51
C GLY A 310 -23.48 4.59 5.17
N THR A 311 -23.24 5.51 6.10
CA THR A 311 -22.15 6.50 5.99
C THR A 311 -21.38 6.60 7.30
N ALA A 312 -20.07 6.32 7.28
CA ALA A 312 -19.21 6.44 8.44
C ALA A 312 -18.04 7.40 8.15
N ALA A 313 -17.79 8.33 9.06
CA ALA A 313 -16.64 9.22 9.07
C ALA A 313 -15.88 9.08 10.39
N ILE A 314 -14.63 8.62 10.31
CA ILE A 314 -13.75 8.37 11.44
C ILE A 314 -12.53 9.27 11.25
N ALA A 315 -12.31 10.21 12.17
CA ALA A 315 -11.20 11.15 12.05
C ALA A 315 -10.49 11.40 13.38
N ASP A 316 -9.23 11.81 13.36
CA ASP A 316 -8.48 12.13 14.59
C ASP A 316 -8.51 10.99 15.61
N VAL A 317 -8.22 9.78 15.15
CA VAL A 317 -8.14 8.58 16.00
C VAL A 317 -6.70 8.10 16.08
N GLY A 318 -6.22 7.72 17.26
CA GLY A 318 -4.94 7.04 17.40
C GLY A 318 -4.98 5.68 16.70
N ASP A 319 -5.50 4.64 17.35
CA ASP A 319 -5.54 3.30 16.78
C ASP A 319 -6.98 2.84 16.51
N VAL A 320 -7.20 2.25 15.33
CA VAL A 320 -8.47 1.58 14.95
C VAL A 320 -8.20 0.10 14.77
N GLN A 321 -8.89 -0.75 15.52
CA GLN A 321 -8.72 -2.20 15.49
C GLN A 321 -10.05 -2.91 15.26
N MET A 322 -10.07 -3.87 14.35
CA MET A 322 -11.19 -4.74 14.04
C MET A 322 -10.71 -6.18 14.09
N ALA A 323 -11.39 -7.05 14.84
CA ALA A 323 -10.93 -8.42 15.02
C ALA A 323 -11.12 -9.29 13.76
N THR A 324 -12.14 -9.01 12.94
CA THR A 324 -12.53 -9.93 11.86
C THR A 324 -12.65 -9.26 10.49
N GLY A 325 -13.22 -8.07 10.35
CA GLY A 325 -13.40 -7.50 9.00
C GLY A 325 -13.97 -6.10 8.91
N LEU A 326 -13.88 -5.54 7.71
CA LEU A 326 -14.38 -4.22 7.35
C LEU A 326 -15.21 -4.33 6.07
N LEU A 327 -16.51 -4.05 6.17
CA LEU A 327 -17.46 -4.21 5.08
C LEU A 327 -18.04 -2.87 4.68
N VAL A 328 -17.97 -2.49 3.41
CA VAL A 328 -18.52 -1.23 2.90
C VAL A 328 -19.35 -1.52 1.66
N GLY A 329 -20.69 -1.37 1.74
CA GLY A 329 -21.55 -1.64 0.58
C GLY A 329 -21.70 -3.12 0.24
N ARG A 330 -21.39 -4.03 1.19
CA ARG A 330 -21.40 -5.48 0.97
C ARG A 330 -22.83 -6.04 0.95
N ASN A 331 -23.15 -6.90 0.00
CA ASN A 331 -24.50 -7.42 -0.18
C ASN A 331 -24.53 -8.91 -0.53
N PHE A 332 -24.96 -9.76 0.39
CA PHE A 332 -25.17 -11.19 0.15
C PHE A 332 -26.62 -11.57 0.39
N VAL A 333 -27.22 -12.24 -0.60
CA VAL A 333 -28.61 -12.71 -0.52
C VAL A 333 -28.80 -14.12 -1.02
N GLU A 334 -29.84 -14.76 -0.50
CA GLU A 334 -30.32 -16.07 -0.91
C GLU A 334 -31.69 -15.97 -1.60
N ASP A 335 -31.93 -16.87 -2.55
CA ASP A 335 -33.22 -17.06 -3.23
C ASP A 335 -33.72 -15.82 -4.04
N ASN A 336 -34.97 -15.39 -3.88
CA ASN A 336 -35.64 -14.38 -4.73
C ASN A 336 -35.68 -12.98 -4.10
N VAL A 337 -34.63 -12.60 -3.37
CA VAL A 337 -34.50 -11.26 -2.77
C VAL A 337 -33.95 -10.26 -3.79
N VAL A 338 -34.49 -9.03 -3.76
CA VAL A 338 -33.93 -7.86 -4.46
C VAL A 338 -33.27 -6.95 -3.42
N ALA A 339 -31.94 -6.91 -3.41
CA ALA A 339 -31.17 -6.20 -2.40
C ALA A 339 -30.29 -5.09 -2.99
N HIS A 340 -30.23 -3.96 -2.29
CA HIS A 340 -29.41 -2.81 -2.63
C HIS A 340 -28.66 -2.33 -1.37
N ALA A 341 -27.34 -2.46 -1.34
CA ALA A 341 -26.50 -1.99 -0.26
C ALA A 341 -25.60 -0.84 -0.76
N THR A 342 -25.58 0.29 -0.06
CA THR A 342 -24.75 1.45 -0.36
C THR A 342 -23.97 1.87 0.88
N GLY A 343 -22.65 1.72 0.86
CA GLY A 343 -21.76 2.09 1.95
C GLY A 343 -20.78 3.18 1.55
N THR A 344 -20.60 4.18 2.41
CA THR A 344 -19.54 5.19 2.28
C THR A 344 -18.74 5.30 3.57
N LEU A 345 -17.44 5.04 3.50
CA LEU A 345 -16.51 5.12 4.62
C LEU A 345 -15.43 6.18 4.34
N ALA A 346 -15.22 7.08 5.29
CA ALA A 346 -14.11 8.02 5.29
C ALA A 346 -13.29 7.85 6.58
N MET A 347 -11.98 7.61 6.42
CA MET A 347 -10.99 7.61 7.50
C MET A 347 -9.97 8.70 7.23
N ASP A 348 -9.72 9.60 8.19
CA ASP A 348 -8.80 10.73 8.03
C ASP A 348 -7.99 11.00 9.30
N ARG A 349 -6.68 11.25 9.17
CA ARG A 349 -5.78 11.56 10.30
C ARG A 349 -5.85 10.48 11.39
N ILE A 350 -5.43 9.27 11.01
CA ILE A 350 -5.41 8.09 11.89
C ILE A 350 -3.96 7.75 12.29
N GLY A 351 -3.74 7.26 13.50
CA GLY A 351 -2.47 6.68 13.93
C GLY A 351 -2.19 5.37 13.18
N SER A 352 -2.95 4.32 13.47
CA SER A 352 -2.88 3.04 12.76
C SER A 352 -4.25 2.39 12.57
N VAL A 353 -4.36 1.51 11.57
CA VAL A 353 -5.56 0.70 11.32
C VAL A 353 -5.16 -0.77 11.19
N ASP A 354 -5.82 -1.64 11.94
CA ASP A 354 -5.64 -3.10 11.89
C ASP A 354 -6.98 -3.79 11.65
N VAL A 355 -7.08 -4.49 10.51
CA VAL A 355 -8.24 -5.29 10.11
C VAL A 355 -7.84 -6.76 10.18
N GLY A 356 -8.37 -7.49 11.16
CA GLY A 356 -8.02 -8.87 11.46
C GLY A 356 -8.50 -9.93 10.44
N GLY A 357 -9.25 -9.53 9.42
CA GLY A 357 -9.61 -10.36 8.26
C GLY A 357 -9.81 -9.49 7.02
N ASP A 358 -10.95 -9.61 6.34
CA ASP A 358 -11.13 -9.04 5.00
C ASP A 358 -11.58 -7.58 5.01
N PHE A 359 -11.21 -6.85 3.96
CA PHE A 359 -11.71 -5.51 3.66
C PHE A 359 -12.50 -5.51 2.35
N ASP A 360 -13.83 -5.64 2.49
CA ASP A 360 -14.76 -5.75 1.37
C ASP A 360 -15.39 -4.40 1.02
N ILE A 361 -15.35 -4.02 -0.26
CA ILE A 361 -15.91 -2.76 -0.76
C ILE A 361 -16.77 -3.05 -2.00
N GLY A 362 -18.08 -2.86 -1.88
CA GLY A 362 -19.03 -3.08 -2.98
C GLY A 362 -19.13 -4.55 -3.41
N GLN A 363 -18.74 -5.48 -2.54
CA GLN A 363 -18.79 -6.91 -2.81
C GLN A 363 -20.24 -7.40 -2.82
N THR A 364 -20.59 -8.28 -3.76
CA THR A 364 -21.98 -8.75 -3.93
C THR A 364 -22.07 -10.26 -4.20
N GLY A 365 -23.07 -10.93 -3.64
CA GLY A 365 -23.31 -12.36 -3.84
C GLY A 365 -24.79 -12.71 -3.91
N VAL A 366 -25.15 -13.59 -4.84
CA VAL A 366 -26.44 -14.29 -4.85
C VAL A 366 -26.22 -15.80 -4.85
N SER A 367 -26.65 -16.47 -3.80
CA SER A 367 -26.67 -17.93 -3.67
C SER A 367 -28.10 -18.48 -3.65
N SER A 368 -28.27 -19.78 -3.89
CA SER A 368 -29.55 -20.47 -3.66
C SER A 368 -29.37 -21.98 -3.59
N LEU A 369 -30.27 -22.63 -2.85
CA LEU A 369 -30.46 -24.08 -2.83
C LEU A 369 -31.46 -24.58 -3.89
N GLN A 370 -32.13 -23.69 -4.62
CA GLN A 370 -33.19 -24.01 -5.59
C GLN A 370 -32.77 -23.69 -7.04
N ALA A 371 -33.24 -24.48 -8.00
CA ALA A 371 -32.79 -24.40 -9.40
C ALA A 371 -33.46 -23.26 -10.24
N SER A 372 -34.36 -22.46 -9.66
CA SER A 372 -35.16 -21.44 -10.37
C SER A 372 -35.11 -20.06 -9.69
N VAL A 373 -33.91 -19.46 -9.64
CA VAL A 373 -33.62 -18.23 -8.89
C VAL A 373 -33.78 -16.99 -9.77
N THR A 374 -34.38 -15.93 -9.23
CA THR A 374 -34.50 -14.59 -9.85
C THR A 374 -33.93 -13.47 -8.97
N GLY A 375 -33.22 -13.80 -7.89
CA GLY A 375 -32.62 -12.83 -6.97
C GLY A 375 -31.72 -11.81 -7.66
N GLN A 376 -31.76 -10.59 -7.12
CA GLN A 376 -30.96 -9.46 -7.57
C GLN A 376 -30.22 -8.87 -6.39
N ALA A 377 -28.90 -8.76 -6.46
CA ALA A 377 -28.12 -8.06 -5.45
C ALA A 377 -27.31 -6.95 -6.09
N THR A 378 -27.33 -5.77 -5.49
CA THR A 378 -26.51 -4.61 -5.86
C THR A 378 -25.75 -4.14 -4.63
N GLY A 379 -24.42 -4.16 -4.67
CA GLY A 379 -23.54 -3.59 -3.65
C GLY A 379 -22.76 -2.42 -4.21
N ILE A 380 -22.85 -1.25 -3.57
CA ILE A 380 -22.11 -0.04 -3.93
C ILE A 380 -21.30 0.39 -2.71
N GLY A 381 -19.98 0.25 -2.76
CA GLY A 381 -19.08 0.62 -1.69
C GLY A 381 -18.11 1.71 -2.12
N SER A 382 -17.92 2.72 -1.27
CA SER A 382 -16.82 3.67 -1.42
C SER A 382 -16.09 3.84 -0.10
N ALA A 383 -14.77 3.62 -0.10
CA ALA A 383 -13.91 3.87 1.04
C ALA A 383 -12.80 4.86 0.66
N THR A 384 -12.64 5.91 1.46
CA THR A 384 -11.54 6.87 1.36
C THR A 384 -10.75 6.84 2.66
N VAL A 385 -9.47 6.50 2.58
CA VAL A 385 -8.55 6.46 3.71
C VAL A 385 -7.43 7.45 3.44
N ARG A 386 -7.27 8.43 4.33
CA ARG A 386 -6.28 9.50 4.21
C ARG A 386 -5.50 9.71 5.50
N ASP A 387 -4.26 10.15 5.34
CA ASP A 387 -3.43 10.67 6.43
C ASP A 387 -3.29 9.66 7.59
N VAL A 388 -3.03 8.39 7.27
CA VAL A 388 -2.67 7.36 8.25
C VAL A 388 -1.17 7.46 8.51
N THR A 389 -0.79 7.87 9.72
CA THR A 389 0.62 8.14 10.06
C THR A 389 1.46 6.86 10.19
N GLY A 390 0.85 5.77 10.68
CA GLY A 390 1.44 4.45 10.83
C GLY A 390 1.03 3.49 9.71
N GLN A 391 0.71 2.26 10.10
CA GLN A 391 0.35 1.18 9.19
C GLN A 391 -1.17 1.06 9.01
N PHE A 392 -1.61 0.76 7.80
CA PHE A 392 -2.91 0.17 7.49
C PHE A 392 -2.69 -1.33 7.19
N ALA A 393 -3.08 -2.19 8.11
CA ALA A 393 -2.89 -3.64 8.03
C ALA A 393 -4.23 -4.35 7.76
N VAL A 394 -4.20 -5.31 6.85
CA VAL A 394 -5.31 -6.22 6.53
C VAL A 394 -4.77 -7.65 6.58
N ALA A 395 -5.32 -8.48 7.46
CA ALA A 395 -4.86 -9.86 7.65
C ALA A 395 -5.49 -10.85 6.65
N GLY A 396 -6.64 -10.50 6.06
CA GLY A 396 -7.26 -11.22 4.96
C GLY A 396 -7.02 -10.54 3.62
N ASP A 397 -8.06 -10.55 2.77
CA ASP A 397 -8.05 -10.00 1.42
C ASP A 397 -8.60 -8.56 1.39
N ILE A 398 -8.24 -7.78 0.36
CA ILE A 398 -8.95 -6.55 0.00
C ILE A 398 -9.74 -6.80 -1.28
N ASP A 399 -11.07 -6.82 -1.17
CA ASP A 399 -11.98 -7.06 -2.28
C ASP A 399 -12.69 -5.76 -2.70
N VAL A 400 -12.47 -5.29 -3.93
CA VAL A 400 -13.06 -4.06 -4.46
C VAL A 400 -13.97 -4.36 -5.66
N GLY A 401 -15.27 -4.35 -5.45
CA GLY A 401 -16.28 -4.55 -6.49
C GLY A 401 -16.42 -6.00 -6.95
N GLN A 402 -16.05 -6.96 -6.10
CA GLN A 402 -16.14 -8.38 -6.40
C GLN A 402 -17.60 -8.87 -6.44
N THR A 403 -17.96 -9.76 -7.37
CA THR A 403 -19.34 -10.26 -7.51
C THR A 403 -19.45 -11.76 -7.71
N SER A 404 -20.53 -12.37 -7.23
CA SER A 404 -20.91 -13.77 -7.48
C SER A 404 -22.43 -13.96 -7.62
N ALA A 405 -22.89 -14.84 -8.51
CA ALA A 405 -24.31 -15.10 -8.80
C ALA A 405 -24.60 -16.55 -9.25
N VAL A 406 -25.54 -17.23 -8.62
CA VAL A 406 -26.04 -18.51 -9.16
C VAL A 406 -26.78 -18.34 -10.50
N ALA A 407 -26.95 -19.43 -11.26
CA ALA A 407 -27.63 -19.40 -12.55
C ALA A 407 -29.05 -18.82 -12.43
N GLY A 408 -29.37 -17.82 -13.26
CA GLY A 408 -30.67 -17.12 -13.26
C GLY A 408 -30.71 -15.84 -12.39
N ALA A 409 -29.72 -15.61 -11.54
CA ALA A 409 -29.63 -14.42 -10.68
C ALA A 409 -28.77 -13.29 -11.30
N THR A 410 -28.97 -12.06 -10.81
CA THR A 410 -28.15 -10.89 -11.13
C THR A 410 -27.41 -10.39 -9.90
N ALA A 411 -26.08 -10.21 -9.99
CA ALA A 411 -25.28 -9.57 -8.96
C ALA A 411 -24.52 -8.40 -9.57
N THR A 412 -24.62 -7.21 -8.96
CA THR A 412 -23.93 -6.00 -9.40
C THR A 412 -23.11 -5.44 -8.25
N GLY A 413 -21.79 -5.45 -8.37
CA GLY A 413 -20.87 -4.93 -7.35
C GLY A 413 -20.12 -3.74 -7.91
N ASN A 414 -20.11 -2.63 -7.17
CA ASN A 414 -19.39 -1.42 -7.52
C ASN A 414 -18.56 -0.97 -6.32
N GLY A 415 -17.25 -1.17 -6.39
CA GLY A 415 -16.32 -0.79 -5.34
C GLY A 415 -15.41 0.37 -5.78
N ASN A 416 -15.23 1.36 -4.91
CA ASN A 416 -14.26 2.44 -5.09
C ASN A 416 -13.41 2.63 -3.82
N LEU A 417 -12.13 2.30 -3.91
CA LEU A 417 -11.14 2.47 -2.85
C LEU A 417 -10.15 3.58 -3.20
N VAL A 418 -10.00 4.56 -2.31
CA VAL A 418 -8.96 5.59 -2.40
C VAL A 418 -8.14 5.57 -1.11
N MET A 419 -6.84 5.31 -1.23
CA MET A 419 -5.88 5.42 -0.13
C MET A 419 -4.82 6.46 -0.48
N GLU A 420 -4.65 7.47 0.37
CA GLU A 420 -3.72 8.57 0.12
C GLU A 420 -2.93 8.94 1.39
N ARG A 421 -1.62 9.18 1.25
CA ARG A 421 -0.73 9.61 2.35
C ARG A 421 -0.76 8.64 3.54
N ILE A 422 -0.45 7.37 3.26
CA ILE A 422 -0.40 6.28 4.24
C ILE A 422 1.05 5.97 4.57
N GLY A 423 1.39 5.82 5.86
CA GLY A 423 2.72 5.41 6.31
C GLY A 423 3.14 4.09 5.65
N SER A 424 2.40 3.02 5.87
CA SER A 424 2.54 1.76 5.11
C SER A 424 1.20 1.04 4.95
N LEU A 425 1.01 0.35 3.81
CA LEU A 425 -0.11 -0.57 3.57
C LEU A 425 0.44 -1.99 3.61
N SER A 426 -0.18 -2.88 4.38
CA SER A 426 0.17 -4.30 4.43
C SER A 426 -1.09 -5.14 4.33
N VAL A 427 -1.16 -5.99 3.31
CA VAL A 427 -2.22 -6.98 3.10
C VAL A 427 -1.57 -8.34 3.11
N ILE A 428 -2.03 -9.24 3.99
CA ILE A 428 -1.49 -10.61 4.05
C ILE A 428 -2.07 -11.46 2.90
N GLY A 429 -3.35 -11.26 2.56
CA GLY A 429 -4.03 -11.93 1.47
C GLY A 429 -3.83 -11.26 0.10
N ASP A 430 -4.86 -11.36 -0.74
CA ASP A 430 -4.95 -10.83 -2.09
C ASP A 430 -5.49 -9.38 -2.10
N LEU A 431 -5.20 -8.65 -3.19
CA LEU A 431 -5.87 -7.39 -3.53
C LEU A 431 -6.60 -7.58 -4.86
N ASP A 432 -7.93 -7.68 -4.76
CA ASP A 432 -8.83 -8.01 -5.85
C ASP A 432 -9.65 -6.79 -6.27
N VAL A 433 -9.62 -6.46 -7.56
CA VAL A 433 -10.32 -5.30 -8.10
C VAL A 433 -11.19 -5.70 -9.29
N GLY A 434 -12.50 -5.53 -9.15
CA GLY A 434 -13.49 -5.76 -10.21
C GLY A 434 -13.69 -7.23 -10.58
N GLN A 435 -13.41 -8.15 -9.65
CA GLN A 435 -13.56 -9.58 -9.90
C GLN A 435 -15.02 -10.01 -10.08
N THR A 436 -15.29 -10.88 -11.07
CA THR A 436 -16.61 -11.48 -11.26
C THR A 436 -16.53 -13.01 -11.32
N GLY A 437 -17.15 -13.65 -10.34
CA GLY A 437 -17.35 -15.09 -10.23
C GLY A 437 -18.72 -15.54 -10.78
N SER A 438 -18.88 -16.83 -11.12
CA SER A 438 -20.14 -17.65 -11.10
C SER A 438 -20.93 -17.96 -12.41
N LEU A 439 -22.07 -18.66 -12.27
CA LEU A 439 -22.94 -19.22 -13.34
C LEU A 439 -24.08 -18.28 -13.80
N GLY A 440 -24.29 -17.13 -13.15
CA GLY A 440 -25.38 -16.15 -13.40
C GLY A 440 -25.03 -14.98 -14.34
N THR A 441 -25.63 -13.80 -14.14
CA THR A 441 -25.24 -12.52 -14.79
C THR A 441 -24.57 -11.55 -13.79
N PRO A 442 -23.29 -11.75 -13.47
CA PRO A 442 -22.53 -10.87 -12.59
C PRO A 442 -21.99 -9.63 -13.35
N PHE A 443 -22.04 -8.48 -12.68
CA PHE A 443 -21.49 -7.19 -13.13
C PHE A 443 -20.62 -6.60 -12.02
N GLY A 444 -19.30 -6.79 -12.10
CA GLY A 444 -18.35 -6.25 -11.11
C GLY A 444 -17.60 -5.07 -11.68
N THR A 445 -17.66 -3.92 -11.02
CA THR A 445 -16.86 -2.73 -11.33
C THR A 445 -16.05 -2.37 -10.11
N GLY A 446 -14.73 -2.28 -10.26
CA GLY A 446 -13.82 -1.98 -9.16
C GLY A 446 -12.83 -0.90 -9.55
N SER A 447 -12.65 0.09 -8.69
CA SER A 447 -11.57 1.06 -8.79
C SER A 447 -10.80 1.14 -7.48
N ALA A 448 -9.47 0.98 -7.55
CA ALA A 448 -8.58 1.17 -6.43
C ALA A 448 -7.49 2.18 -6.82
N THR A 449 -7.35 3.24 -6.03
CA THR A 449 -6.29 4.26 -6.18
C THR A 449 -5.45 4.28 -4.92
N LEU A 450 -4.16 3.94 -5.07
CA LEU A 450 -3.16 3.95 -4.00
C LEU A 450 -2.14 5.05 -4.29
N ARG A 451 -2.07 6.06 -3.43
CA ARG A 451 -1.27 7.26 -3.69
C ARG A 451 -0.43 7.70 -2.49
N SER A 452 0.83 8.06 -2.74
CA SER A 452 1.74 8.57 -1.71
C SER A 452 1.81 7.65 -0.48
N ILE A 453 1.92 6.35 -0.71
CA ILE A 453 2.07 5.33 0.33
C ILE A 453 3.56 4.97 0.44
N SER A 454 4.13 5.08 1.64
CA SER A 454 5.59 4.93 1.78
C SER A 454 6.08 3.51 1.51
N ASN A 455 5.25 2.49 1.73
CA ASN A 455 5.45 1.10 1.29
C ASN A 455 4.10 0.37 1.19
N VAL A 456 3.86 -0.33 0.09
CA VAL A 456 2.72 -1.24 -0.09
C VAL A 456 3.24 -2.69 -0.12
N THR A 457 2.78 -3.51 0.82
CA THR A 457 3.07 -4.95 0.88
C THR A 457 1.79 -5.74 0.68
N ILE A 458 1.75 -6.58 -0.35
CA ILE A 458 0.67 -7.55 -0.58
C ILE A 458 1.27 -8.95 -0.49
N GLY A 459 0.66 -9.84 0.28
CA GLY A 459 1.20 -11.15 0.63
C GLY A 459 0.91 -12.23 -0.43
N ALA A 460 -0.14 -12.11 -1.22
CA ALA A 460 -0.46 -13.10 -2.25
C ALA A 460 -0.45 -12.49 -3.67
N ASN A 461 -1.57 -12.06 -4.23
CA ASN A 461 -1.69 -11.55 -5.59
C ASN A 461 -2.36 -10.18 -5.66
N ILE A 462 -2.18 -9.50 -6.79
CA ILE A 462 -2.99 -8.36 -7.17
C ILE A 462 -3.70 -8.71 -8.47
N ASP A 463 -5.00 -8.92 -8.40
CA ASP A 463 -5.83 -9.30 -9.54
C ASP A 463 -6.80 -8.16 -9.89
N ALA A 464 -6.69 -7.67 -11.12
CA ALA A 464 -7.63 -6.69 -11.67
C ALA A 464 -8.39 -7.31 -12.85
N GLY A 465 -9.69 -7.57 -12.68
CA GLY A 465 -10.60 -8.02 -13.74
C GLY A 465 -11.30 -9.36 -13.50
N VAL A 466 -11.90 -9.94 -14.54
CA VAL A 466 -12.80 -11.10 -14.46
C VAL A 466 -12.01 -12.42 -14.33
N THR A 467 -12.35 -13.29 -13.37
CA THR A 467 -11.56 -14.51 -13.05
C THR A 467 -12.22 -15.85 -13.38
N THR A 468 -13.53 -15.93 -13.68
CA THR A 468 -14.19 -17.25 -13.93
C THR A 468 -15.17 -17.33 -15.11
N ALA A 469 -15.34 -18.56 -15.59
CA ALA A 469 -16.19 -18.98 -16.71
C ALA A 469 -17.65 -19.20 -16.30
N SER A 470 -18.60 -18.46 -16.89
CA SER A 470 -20.02 -18.83 -16.92
C SER A 470 -20.38 -19.49 -18.25
N PRO A 471 -20.94 -20.72 -18.27
CA PRO A 471 -21.50 -21.31 -19.50
C PRO A 471 -22.80 -20.62 -19.97
N HIS A 472 -23.41 -19.75 -19.14
CA HIS A 472 -24.82 -19.35 -19.27
C HIS A 472 -25.12 -17.84 -19.17
N GLY A 473 -24.15 -16.93 -19.08
CA GLY A 473 -24.45 -15.49 -18.89
C GLY A 473 -23.41 -14.49 -19.43
N LEU A 474 -23.88 -13.26 -19.70
CA LEU A 474 -23.08 -12.09 -20.10
C LEU A 474 -22.33 -11.54 -18.86
N ALA A 475 -21.11 -12.00 -18.59
CA ALA A 475 -20.25 -11.34 -17.61
C ALA A 475 -19.66 -10.05 -18.22
N ARG A 476 -19.68 -8.95 -17.45
CA ARG A 476 -18.93 -7.72 -17.74
C ARG A 476 -18.24 -7.26 -16.46
N GLY A 477 -16.99 -6.85 -16.59
CA GLY A 477 -16.29 -6.19 -15.51
C GLY A 477 -15.28 -5.18 -16.02
N ASP A 478 -15.22 -4.05 -15.32
CA ASP A 478 -14.26 -2.98 -15.51
C ASP A 478 -13.46 -2.83 -14.21
N ALA A 479 -12.14 -3.01 -14.32
CA ALA A 479 -11.21 -2.88 -13.19
C ALA A 479 -10.20 -1.78 -13.48
N ILE A 480 -10.07 -0.82 -12.55
CA ILE A 480 -9.08 0.25 -12.61
C ILE A 480 -8.21 0.20 -11.35
N LEU A 481 -6.93 -0.12 -11.52
CA LEU A 481 -5.94 0.00 -10.45
C LEU A 481 -4.98 1.14 -10.80
N SER A 482 -4.94 2.19 -9.99
CA SER A 482 -3.93 3.25 -10.08
C SER A 482 -3.01 3.19 -8.88
N VAL A 483 -1.70 3.12 -9.13
CA VAL A 483 -0.68 3.27 -8.09
C VAL A 483 0.22 4.44 -8.45
N GLU A 484 0.26 5.44 -7.58
CA GLU A 484 0.92 6.71 -7.82
C GLU A 484 1.87 7.07 -6.67
N ASP A 485 3.10 7.47 -7.00
CA ASP A 485 4.09 8.01 -6.06
C ASP A 485 4.28 7.13 -4.80
N SER A 486 4.22 5.80 -4.99
CA SER A 486 4.27 4.80 -3.92
C SER A 486 5.26 3.69 -4.28
N SER A 487 6.03 3.20 -3.31
CA SER A 487 6.83 1.98 -3.48
C SER A 487 5.95 0.76 -3.20
N VAL A 488 5.93 -0.22 -4.12
CA VAL A 488 5.13 -1.45 -3.97
C VAL A 488 6.06 -2.64 -3.81
N SER A 489 6.30 -3.02 -2.56
CA SER A 489 7.04 -4.23 -2.22
C SER A 489 6.09 -5.39 -2.01
N LEU A 490 5.79 -6.13 -3.07
CA LEU A 490 5.02 -7.37 -2.97
C LEU A 490 5.80 -8.40 -2.13
N GLY A 491 5.22 -8.82 -1.00
CA GLY A 491 5.85 -9.69 -0.01
C GLY A 491 5.41 -11.14 -0.20
N PHE A 492 6.29 -12.09 0.14
CA PHE A 492 5.94 -13.51 0.10
C PHE A 492 5.07 -13.90 1.29
N GLY A 493 3.75 -13.90 1.11
CA GLY A 493 2.81 -14.58 1.97
C GLY A 493 2.83 -16.07 1.66
N ASN A 494 3.47 -16.85 2.55
CA ASN A 494 3.49 -18.32 2.62
C ASN A 494 4.61 -19.06 1.84
N PRO A 495 5.67 -19.57 2.52
CA PRO A 495 6.73 -20.38 1.91
C PRO A 495 6.32 -21.82 1.51
N ALA A 496 5.08 -22.23 1.76
CA ALA A 496 4.62 -23.61 1.53
C ALA A 496 4.06 -23.88 0.12
N VAL A 497 3.84 -22.85 -0.69
CA VAL A 497 3.44 -22.98 -2.10
C VAL A 497 4.41 -22.11 -2.92
N PRO A 498 5.02 -22.62 -4.00
CA PRO A 498 5.70 -21.76 -4.96
C PRO A 498 4.64 -20.92 -5.70
N GLY A 499 4.15 -19.87 -5.04
CA GLY A 499 3.21 -18.91 -5.59
C GLY A 499 3.94 -18.02 -6.59
N GLN A 500 3.44 -17.96 -7.82
CA GLN A 500 3.83 -16.94 -8.77
C GLN A 500 3.19 -15.63 -8.31
N LEU A 501 4.00 -14.69 -7.83
CA LEU A 501 3.54 -13.35 -7.51
C LEU A 501 3.27 -12.62 -8.83
N ASN A 502 1.99 -12.40 -9.15
CA ASN A 502 1.57 -11.75 -10.38
C ASN A 502 0.92 -10.38 -10.05
N LEU A 503 1.50 -9.28 -10.51
CA LEU A 503 0.67 -8.10 -10.79
C LEU A 503 -0.04 -8.41 -12.08
N ALA A 504 -1.28 -8.85 -11.96
CA ALA A 504 -2.00 -9.48 -13.03
C ALA A 504 -3.16 -8.55 -13.44
N VAL A 505 -3.03 -7.93 -14.61
CA VAL A 505 -4.17 -7.28 -15.26
C VAL A 505 -4.94 -8.41 -15.96
N VAL A 506 -5.74 -9.16 -15.20
CA VAL A 506 -6.33 -10.43 -15.67
C VAL A 506 -7.71 -10.18 -16.26
N THR A 507 -7.85 -10.49 -17.53
CA THR A 507 -9.16 -10.74 -18.13
C THR A 507 -9.29 -12.23 -18.47
N ALA A 508 -9.79 -13.04 -17.55
CA ALA A 508 -10.12 -14.43 -17.83
C ALA A 508 -11.53 -14.50 -18.45
N THR A 509 -11.62 -14.87 -19.72
CA THR A 509 -12.93 -15.14 -20.37
C THR A 509 -12.92 -16.49 -21.08
N ALA A 510 -13.61 -17.48 -20.50
CA ALA A 510 -14.00 -18.69 -21.23
C ALA A 510 -15.50 -18.96 -20.99
N GLY A 511 -16.38 -18.30 -21.77
CA GLY A 511 -17.83 -18.44 -21.67
C GLY A 511 -18.56 -17.50 -22.64
N ASN A 512 -19.78 -17.86 -23.05
CA ASN A 512 -20.51 -17.19 -24.13
C ASN A 512 -20.77 -15.69 -23.89
N ARG A 513 -20.41 -14.84 -24.88
CA ARG A 513 -20.87 -13.44 -25.14
C ARG A 513 -20.49 -12.32 -24.14
N GLY A 514 -19.39 -12.38 -23.37
CA GLY A 514 -18.93 -11.27 -22.50
C GLY A 514 -17.89 -10.31 -23.13
N GLN A 515 -17.87 -9.04 -22.70
CA GLN A 515 -16.76 -8.07 -22.90
C GLN A 515 -16.21 -7.71 -21.51
N ALA A 516 -14.88 -7.81 -21.33
CA ALA A 516 -14.20 -7.43 -20.08
C ALA A 516 -13.04 -6.50 -20.40
N SER A 517 -12.86 -5.47 -19.56
CA SER A 517 -11.75 -4.53 -19.66
C SER A 517 -11.05 -4.39 -18.31
N ALA A 518 -9.73 -4.42 -18.32
CA ALA A 518 -8.93 -4.19 -17.13
C ALA A 518 -7.82 -3.20 -17.48
N MET A 519 -7.65 -2.21 -16.62
CA MET A 519 -6.65 -1.17 -16.76
C MET A 519 -5.87 -1.03 -15.46
N ALA A 520 -4.55 -1.13 -15.55
CA ALA A 520 -3.66 -0.74 -14.48
C ALA A 520 -2.76 0.40 -14.94
N THR A 521 -2.66 1.45 -14.12
CA THR A 521 -1.73 2.55 -14.33
C THR A 521 -0.74 2.57 -13.17
N LEU A 522 0.55 2.44 -13.49
CA LEU A 522 1.62 2.49 -12.49
C LEU A 522 2.48 3.72 -12.75
N THR A 523 2.62 4.55 -11.71
CA THR A 523 3.46 5.75 -11.74
C THR A 523 4.52 5.77 -10.64
N ASN A 524 5.80 5.89 -11.02
CA ASN A 524 6.94 5.93 -10.09
C ASN A 524 7.04 4.70 -9.16
N VAL A 525 6.55 3.53 -9.60
CA VAL A 525 6.50 2.30 -8.79
C VAL A 525 7.81 1.50 -8.91
N GLN A 526 8.31 1.03 -7.77
CA GLN A 526 9.36 -0.01 -7.68
C GLN A 526 8.73 -1.35 -7.26
N LEU A 527 9.01 -2.43 -8.01
CA LEU A 527 8.53 -3.80 -7.71
C LEU A 527 9.70 -4.67 -7.20
N ALA A 528 9.55 -5.40 -6.10
CA ALA A 528 10.64 -6.21 -5.52
C ALA A 528 11.01 -7.48 -6.33
N SER A 529 12.23 -8.00 -6.12
CA SER A 529 13.03 -8.86 -7.01
C SER A 529 12.56 -10.29 -7.30
N ALA A 530 11.30 -10.64 -7.07
CA ALA A 530 10.80 -12.00 -7.25
C ALA A 530 9.44 -12.13 -7.98
N GLY A 531 8.78 -11.02 -8.31
CA GLY A 531 7.46 -11.03 -8.94
C GLY A 531 7.49 -11.06 -10.47
N ARG A 532 6.52 -11.73 -11.09
CA ARG A 532 6.25 -11.66 -12.52
C ARG A 532 5.16 -10.61 -12.76
N VAL A 533 5.32 -9.72 -13.72
CA VAL A 533 4.20 -8.84 -14.14
C VAL A 533 3.51 -9.48 -15.32
N VAL A 534 2.19 -9.66 -15.23
CA VAL A 534 1.38 -10.29 -16.27
C VAL A 534 0.30 -9.33 -16.73
N VAL A 535 0.39 -8.89 -17.98
CA VAL A 535 -0.60 -7.94 -18.52
C VAL A 535 -1.89 -8.64 -18.95
N ALA A 536 -1.86 -9.95 -19.20
CA ALA A 536 -3.06 -10.73 -19.52
C ALA A 536 -2.79 -12.24 -19.30
N GLU A 537 -3.66 -12.91 -18.55
CA GLU A 537 -3.66 -14.38 -18.36
C GLU A 537 -5.04 -14.98 -18.67
N LEU A 538 -5.08 -16.11 -19.42
CA LEU A 538 -6.31 -16.85 -19.70
C LEU A 538 -6.27 -18.23 -19.00
N ILE A 539 -7.11 -18.39 -17.98
CA ILE A 539 -7.23 -19.63 -17.22
C ILE A 539 -8.39 -20.47 -17.79
N GLY A 540 -8.12 -21.53 -18.56
CA GLY A 540 -9.20 -22.44 -18.98
C GLY A 540 -8.92 -23.40 -20.14
N GLY A 541 -9.48 -24.62 -20.04
CA GLY A 541 -9.48 -25.66 -21.06
C GLY A 541 -10.91 -26.03 -21.48
N GLY A 542 -11.29 -25.69 -22.71
CA GLY A 542 -12.58 -26.04 -23.29
C GLY A 542 -12.81 -25.24 -24.59
N GLY A 543 -12.96 -25.94 -25.71
CA GLY A 543 -13.06 -25.29 -27.03
C GLY A 543 -14.48 -24.83 -27.38
N LEU A 544 -14.63 -23.55 -27.73
CA LEU A 544 -15.26 -23.01 -28.97
C LEU A 544 -15.53 -21.50 -28.86
N ALA A 545 -14.74 -20.72 -29.62
CA ALA A 545 -15.02 -19.53 -30.46
C ALA A 545 -15.48 -18.15 -29.89
N THR A 546 -14.63 -17.15 -30.20
CA THR A 546 -14.83 -15.74 -30.64
C THR A 546 -15.43 -14.71 -29.68
N ASN A 547 -14.63 -14.13 -28.77
CA ASN A 547 -14.80 -12.75 -28.25
C ASN A 547 -13.42 -12.13 -27.91
N SER A 548 -13.36 -10.79 -27.87
CA SER A 548 -12.18 -9.98 -27.55
C SER A 548 -12.14 -9.60 -26.07
N SER A 549 -11.02 -9.85 -25.39
CA SER A 549 -10.73 -9.31 -24.05
C SER A 549 -9.49 -8.42 -24.13
N THR A 550 -9.57 -7.26 -23.48
CA THR A 550 -8.52 -6.24 -23.51
C THR A 550 -8.05 -5.94 -22.10
N ALA A 551 -6.76 -6.17 -21.88
CA ALA A 551 -6.07 -5.78 -20.65
C ALA A 551 -4.95 -4.81 -21.01
N THR A 552 -4.92 -3.66 -20.34
CA THR A 552 -3.95 -2.59 -20.59
C THR A 552 -3.16 -2.30 -19.33
N LEU A 553 -1.83 -2.39 -19.42
CA LEU A 553 -0.91 -1.88 -18.43
C LEU A 553 -0.26 -0.61 -18.97
N THR A 554 -0.51 0.51 -18.30
CA THR A 554 0.10 1.80 -18.63
C THR A 554 1.21 2.08 -17.62
N LEU A 555 2.43 2.26 -18.13
CA LEU A 555 3.60 2.61 -17.32
C LEU A 555 3.98 4.08 -17.55
N ILE A 556 3.95 4.87 -16.48
CA ILE A 556 4.29 6.30 -16.51
C ILE A 556 5.41 6.55 -15.50
N ARG A 557 6.60 6.99 -15.92
CA ARG A 557 7.75 7.28 -15.04
C ARG A 557 8.09 6.14 -14.06
N SER A 558 8.00 4.88 -14.47
CA SER A 558 8.09 3.72 -13.56
C SER A 558 9.42 2.98 -13.66
N HIS A 559 10.04 2.68 -12.52
CA HIS A 559 11.25 1.84 -12.43
C HIS A 559 10.85 0.43 -11.96
N VAL A 560 10.51 -0.43 -12.91
CA VAL A 560 9.90 -1.74 -12.62
C VAL A 560 10.98 -2.82 -12.45
N THR A 561 11.52 -2.98 -11.25
CA THR A 561 12.50 -4.04 -10.93
C THR A 561 11.87 -5.46 -10.83
N SER A 562 11.09 -5.86 -11.84
CA SER A 562 10.56 -7.22 -11.95
C SER A 562 11.56 -8.18 -12.62
N PRO A 563 11.73 -9.40 -12.10
CA PRO A 563 12.49 -10.45 -12.77
C PRO A 563 11.87 -10.97 -14.08
N GLN A 564 10.62 -10.65 -14.44
CA GLN A 564 10.04 -11.02 -15.74
C GLN A 564 8.76 -10.22 -16.04
N LEU A 565 8.67 -9.63 -17.24
CA LEU A 565 7.46 -9.02 -17.75
C LEU A 565 6.88 -9.85 -18.90
N ASP A 566 5.67 -10.36 -18.70
CA ASP A 566 4.95 -11.20 -19.64
C ASP A 566 3.73 -10.46 -20.18
N VAL A 567 3.84 -10.02 -21.43
CA VAL A 567 2.75 -9.45 -22.20
C VAL A 567 2.22 -10.56 -23.11
N ALA A 568 1.08 -11.14 -22.71
CA ALA A 568 0.36 -12.24 -23.36
C ALA A 568 0.99 -13.65 -23.29
N THR A 569 1.18 -14.20 -22.09
CA THR A 569 1.59 -15.61 -21.90
C THR A 569 0.80 -16.37 -20.84
N LYS A 570 -0.39 -16.84 -21.22
CA LYS A 570 -0.85 -18.25 -21.13
C LYS A 570 -2.22 -18.35 -21.81
N VAL A 571 -2.27 -18.93 -23.00
CA VAL A 571 -3.54 -19.31 -23.65
C VAL A 571 -3.58 -20.84 -23.62
N GLY A 572 -4.53 -21.41 -22.87
CA GLY A 572 -4.81 -22.84 -22.93
C GLY A 572 -5.07 -23.28 -24.37
N ALA A 573 -4.74 -24.52 -24.72
CA ALA A 573 -4.58 -25.04 -26.09
C ALA A 573 -5.79 -24.98 -27.05
N SER A 574 -6.82 -24.15 -26.80
CA SER A 574 -7.96 -23.99 -27.69
C SER A 574 -8.68 -22.63 -27.53
N ALA A 575 -8.29 -21.66 -28.37
CA ALA A 575 -9.07 -20.58 -29.00
C ALA A 575 -9.84 -19.54 -28.15
N GLY A 576 -9.21 -18.36 -27.97
CA GLY A 576 -9.80 -17.03 -27.74
C GLY A 576 -8.74 -15.92 -28.02
N THR A 577 -9.13 -14.71 -28.44
CA THR A 577 -8.22 -13.57 -28.71
C THR A 577 -8.11 -12.69 -27.46
N ALA A 578 -7.24 -13.08 -26.52
CA ALA A 578 -6.83 -12.19 -25.43
C ALA A 578 -5.72 -11.27 -25.94
N THR A 579 -5.91 -9.95 -25.82
CA THR A 579 -4.89 -8.96 -26.20
C THR A 579 -4.39 -8.25 -24.96
N GLY A 580 -3.10 -8.43 -24.66
CA GLY A 580 -2.40 -7.63 -23.67
C GLY A 580 -1.75 -6.43 -24.33
N ARG A 581 -2.02 -5.21 -23.84
CA ARG A 581 -1.38 -3.98 -24.31
C ARG A 581 -0.48 -3.44 -23.20
N LEU A 582 0.80 -3.29 -23.52
CA LEU A 582 1.72 -2.51 -22.69
C LEU A 582 1.86 -1.13 -23.33
N GLU A 583 1.45 -0.08 -22.63
CA GLU A 583 1.59 1.30 -23.08
C GLU A 583 2.70 2.00 -22.29
N VAL A 584 3.68 2.54 -23.01
CA VAL A 584 4.84 3.24 -22.44
C VAL A 584 4.79 4.70 -22.87
N ASN A 585 4.56 5.60 -21.90
CA ASN A 585 4.34 7.02 -22.14
C ASN A 585 5.48 7.88 -21.57
N ASP A 586 6.25 8.53 -22.46
CA ASP A 586 7.27 9.55 -22.15
C ASP A 586 8.30 9.16 -21.06
N SER A 587 8.61 7.86 -20.91
CA SER A 587 9.37 7.33 -19.77
C SER A 587 10.26 6.14 -20.12
N LEU A 588 11.38 6.02 -19.42
CA LEU A 588 12.21 4.80 -19.43
C LEU A 588 11.65 3.78 -18.45
N VAL A 589 11.31 2.59 -18.94
CA VAL A 589 10.90 1.42 -18.14
C VAL A 589 12.08 0.46 -18.06
N ASP A 590 12.65 0.28 -16.88
CA ASP A 590 13.74 -0.66 -16.64
C ASP A 590 13.17 -1.98 -16.07
N ILE A 591 13.44 -3.10 -16.73
CA ILE A 591 13.01 -4.46 -16.37
C ILE A 591 14.25 -5.32 -16.10
N ALA A 592 14.36 -5.86 -14.89
CA ALA A 592 15.55 -6.60 -14.47
C ALA A 592 15.74 -7.95 -15.20
N GLY A 593 14.67 -8.54 -15.76
CA GLY A 593 14.70 -9.82 -16.48
C GLY A 593 14.11 -9.77 -17.90
N PRO A 594 13.68 -10.92 -18.47
CA PRO A 594 13.15 -10.95 -19.84
C PRO A 594 11.80 -10.23 -19.95
N VAL A 595 11.58 -9.60 -21.11
CA VAL A 595 10.28 -9.12 -21.56
C VAL A 595 9.76 -10.00 -22.71
N ASN A 596 8.54 -10.53 -22.58
CA ASN A 596 7.93 -11.38 -23.61
C ASN A 596 6.66 -10.75 -24.15
N PHE A 597 6.62 -10.49 -25.45
CA PHE A 597 5.42 -10.10 -26.19
C PHE A 597 4.93 -11.30 -27.01
N GLY A 598 3.94 -12.04 -26.50
CA GLY A 598 3.36 -13.21 -27.16
C GLY A 598 2.53 -12.87 -28.42
N SER A 599 2.10 -13.91 -29.16
CA SER A 599 1.21 -13.77 -30.32
C SER A 599 -0.17 -13.28 -29.89
N GLY A 600 -0.42 -11.97 -29.97
CA GLY A 600 -1.61 -11.29 -29.45
C GLY A 600 -1.31 -10.11 -28.52
N ALA A 601 -0.05 -9.93 -28.11
CA ALA A 601 0.41 -8.75 -27.38
C ALA A 601 0.58 -7.54 -28.30
N THR A 602 0.34 -6.34 -27.77
CA THR A 602 0.70 -5.07 -28.41
C THR A 602 1.66 -4.31 -27.50
N ALA A 603 2.85 -3.99 -28.03
CA ALA A 603 3.75 -3.02 -27.42
C ALA A 603 3.42 -1.65 -28.02
N SER A 604 2.88 -0.74 -27.21
CA SER A 604 2.48 0.60 -27.64
C SER A 604 3.43 1.66 -27.08
N PHE A 605 4.00 2.47 -27.97
CA PHE A 605 4.86 3.59 -27.63
C PHE A 605 4.26 4.90 -28.13
N VAL A 606 4.17 5.89 -27.25
CA VAL A 606 3.85 7.26 -27.63
C VAL A 606 5.15 8.05 -27.77
N LEU A 607 5.41 8.60 -28.95
CA LEU A 607 6.55 9.46 -29.21
C LEU A 607 6.11 10.92 -29.10
N GLY A 608 6.59 11.61 -28.06
CA GLY A 608 6.34 13.04 -27.85
C GLY A 608 7.45 13.68 -27.02
N GLY A 609 7.73 14.97 -27.23
CA GLY A 609 8.68 15.71 -26.40
C GLY A 609 9.43 16.83 -27.13
N THR A 610 9.95 17.79 -26.36
CA THR A 610 10.83 18.85 -26.87
C THR A 610 12.28 18.38 -26.82
N THR A 611 12.80 18.00 -28.00
CA THR A 611 14.22 17.78 -28.36
C THR A 611 15.06 16.83 -27.50
N ARG A 612 15.68 15.86 -28.19
CA ARG A 612 17.14 15.74 -28.11
C ARG A 612 17.75 15.55 -29.50
N SER A 613 18.63 16.47 -29.87
CA SER A 613 19.56 16.38 -31.00
C SER A 613 20.74 15.45 -30.68
N ILE A 614 21.14 14.62 -31.65
CA ILE A 614 22.32 13.74 -31.53
C ILE A 614 23.60 14.54 -31.76
N GLY A 615 24.47 14.46 -30.74
CA GLY A 615 25.88 14.86 -30.72
C GLY A 615 26.52 14.30 -29.44
N THR A 616 26.72 12.98 -29.43
CA THR A 616 27.37 12.11 -28.40
C THR A 616 26.86 12.23 -26.93
N SER A 617 26.22 11.18 -26.42
CA SER A 617 25.83 10.90 -24.99
C SER A 617 24.88 11.88 -24.26
N GLY A 618 23.70 11.43 -23.80
CA GLY A 618 22.75 12.22 -22.95
C GLY A 618 21.28 12.39 -23.40
N ALA A 619 20.39 11.42 -23.12
CA ALA A 619 18.99 11.22 -23.57
C ALA A 619 17.98 12.39 -23.48
N GLY A 620 17.00 12.39 -24.40
CA GLY A 620 15.69 13.06 -24.28
C GLY A 620 14.61 11.98 -24.14
N HIS A 621 13.52 12.26 -23.43
CA HIS A 621 12.56 11.23 -23.01
C HIS A 621 11.55 10.92 -24.13
N TYR A 622 11.67 9.73 -24.71
CA TYR A 622 10.61 9.02 -25.40
C TYR A 622 10.41 7.69 -24.66
N GLY A 623 9.20 7.13 -24.70
CA GLY A 623 8.92 5.84 -24.06
C GLY A 623 9.90 4.76 -24.54
N ALA A 624 10.62 4.10 -23.63
CA ALA A 624 11.58 3.03 -23.96
C ALA A 624 11.58 1.94 -22.88
N ILE A 625 11.88 0.69 -23.29
CA ILE A 625 12.00 -0.47 -22.39
C ILE A 625 13.46 -0.93 -22.36
N ASP A 626 14.06 -0.99 -21.19
CA ASP A 626 15.32 -1.70 -20.93
C ASP A 626 15.00 -3.05 -20.30
N ALA A 627 15.53 -4.14 -20.85
CA ALA A 627 15.27 -5.49 -20.34
C ALA A 627 16.51 -6.38 -20.43
N GLN A 628 16.50 -7.55 -19.78
CA GLN A 628 17.60 -8.51 -19.93
C GLN A 628 17.61 -9.13 -21.34
N SER A 629 16.46 -9.58 -21.81
CA SER A 629 16.24 -10.11 -23.16
C SER A 629 14.80 -9.81 -23.59
N ALA A 630 14.51 -9.92 -24.89
CA ALA A 630 13.16 -9.70 -25.40
C ALA A 630 12.74 -10.79 -26.41
N THR A 631 11.53 -11.31 -26.21
CA THR A 631 10.82 -12.14 -27.20
C THR A 631 9.72 -11.30 -27.83
N LEU A 632 9.75 -11.11 -29.15
CA LEU A 632 8.87 -10.20 -29.88
C LEU A 632 8.01 -11.01 -30.86
N ALA A 633 6.82 -11.46 -30.49
CA ALA A 633 5.91 -12.21 -31.36
C ALA A 633 4.56 -11.48 -31.60
N GLY A 634 4.33 -10.35 -30.91
CA GLY A 634 3.13 -9.53 -31.01
C GLY A 634 3.19 -8.42 -32.07
N LEU A 635 2.36 -7.38 -31.88
CA LEU A 635 2.32 -6.16 -32.67
C LEU A 635 3.16 -5.06 -32.02
N LEU A 636 3.93 -4.31 -32.81
CA LEU A 636 4.48 -3.02 -32.41
C LEU A 636 3.57 -1.90 -32.88
N GLU A 637 3.07 -1.06 -31.97
CA GLU A 637 2.27 0.12 -32.27
C GLU A 637 3.02 1.37 -31.82
N VAL A 638 3.14 2.35 -32.71
CA VAL A 638 3.76 3.64 -32.41
C VAL A 638 2.75 4.73 -32.74
N THR A 639 2.63 5.71 -31.86
CA THR A 639 1.81 6.91 -32.08
C THR A 639 2.64 8.16 -31.83
N LEU A 640 2.30 9.27 -32.48
CA LEU A 640 2.95 10.56 -32.27
C LEU A 640 2.07 11.43 -31.36
N ALA A 641 2.68 12.07 -30.37
CA ALA A 641 2.00 13.10 -29.60
C ALA A 641 1.52 14.23 -30.54
N PRO A 642 0.36 14.87 -30.28
CA PRO A 642 -0.26 15.83 -31.23
C PRO A 642 0.63 17.00 -31.68
N THR A 643 1.65 17.34 -30.89
CA THR A 643 2.58 18.45 -31.15
C THR A 643 3.95 17.99 -31.65
N PHE A 644 4.16 16.69 -31.85
CA PHE A 644 5.44 16.12 -32.23
C PHE A 644 5.47 15.73 -33.71
N ALA A 645 6.43 16.29 -34.44
CA ALA A 645 6.67 16.01 -35.85
C ALA A 645 8.12 15.50 -36.01
N PRO A 646 8.33 14.19 -36.27
CA PRO A 646 9.65 13.62 -36.46
C PRO A 646 10.35 14.20 -37.72
N ALA A 647 11.66 14.37 -37.66
CA ALA A 647 12.50 14.88 -38.75
C ALA A 647 13.53 13.84 -39.20
N ALA A 648 14.03 13.98 -40.44
CA ALA A 648 15.10 13.14 -40.97
C ALA A 648 16.31 13.10 -40.03
N GLY A 649 16.77 11.90 -39.70
CA GLY A 649 17.88 11.64 -38.77
C GLY A 649 17.46 11.40 -37.32
N ASP A 650 16.17 11.53 -36.98
CA ASP A 650 15.67 11.18 -35.65
C ASP A 650 15.76 9.66 -35.41
N VAL A 651 16.14 9.27 -34.20
CA VAL A 651 16.31 7.86 -33.81
C VAL A 651 15.66 7.61 -32.45
N PHE A 652 14.87 6.55 -32.37
CA PHE A 652 14.12 6.10 -31.20
C PHE A 652 14.47 4.65 -30.88
N ASP A 653 15.15 4.44 -29.76
CA ASP A 653 15.41 3.10 -29.22
C ASP A 653 14.23 2.65 -28.36
N LEU A 654 13.29 1.91 -28.96
CA LEU A 654 12.04 1.51 -28.31
C LEU A 654 12.24 0.41 -27.26
N ILE A 655 13.14 -0.54 -27.54
CA ILE A 655 13.50 -1.62 -26.62
C ILE A 655 15.01 -1.83 -26.68
N ARG A 656 15.70 -1.82 -25.54
CA ARG A 656 17.12 -2.14 -25.40
C ARG A 656 17.27 -3.36 -24.50
N THR A 657 18.14 -4.28 -24.89
CA THR A 657 18.37 -5.50 -24.13
C THR A 657 19.85 -5.74 -23.85
N SER A 658 20.17 -6.28 -22.67
CA SER A 658 21.56 -6.64 -22.33
C SER A 658 22.01 -7.98 -22.96
N GLN A 659 21.07 -8.83 -23.37
CA GLN A 659 21.29 -10.06 -24.13
C GLN A 659 20.62 -10.00 -25.50
N PRO A 660 21.06 -10.80 -26.49
CA PRO A 660 20.44 -10.85 -27.81
C PRO A 660 18.96 -11.21 -27.74
N ARG A 661 18.14 -10.52 -28.55
CA ARG A 661 16.72 -10.84 -28.75
C ARG A 661 16.55 -12.09 -29.59
N THR A 662 15.41 -12.78 -29.43
CA THR A 662 15.17 -14.08 -30.08
C THR A 662 14.31 -13.98 -31.35
N THR A 663 13.50 -12.93 -31.51
CA THR A 663 12.55 -12.78 -32.64
C THR A 663 12.28 -11.29 -33.00
N THR A 664 11.51 -11.05 -34.06
CA THR A 664 10.99 -9.74 -34.50
C THR A 664 9.47 -9.68 -34.35
N PHE A 665 8.89 -8.50 -34.10
CA PHE A 665 7.43 -8.36 -34.03
C PHE A 665 6.75 -8.92 -35.29
N ALA A 666 5.59 -9.57 -35.11
CA ALA A 666 4.84 -10.20 -36.19
C ALA A 666 4.09 -9.18 -37.08
N GLY A 667 3.90 -7.96 -36.58
CA GLY A 667 3.35 -6.84 -37.33
C GLY A 667 3.79 -5.51 -36.73
N THR A 668 3.64 -4.44 -37.50
CA THR A 668 3.93 -3.07 -37.08
C THR A 668 2.79 -2.14 -37.50
N ALA A 669 2.44 -1.20 -36.64
CA ALA A 669 1.49 -0.13 -36.89
C ALA A 669 2.19 1.19 -36.56
N LEU A 670 2.78 1.81 -37.60
CA LEU A 670 3.53 3.06 -37.49
C LEU A 670 2.69 4.23 -38.01
N PRO A 671 2.82 5.43 -37.41
CA PRO A 671 2.07 6.61 -37.82
C PRO A 671 2.63 7.17 -39.12
N SER A 672 1.79 7.79 -39.96
CA SER A 672 2.26 8.43 -41.20
C SER A 672 3.17 9.63 -40.91
N LEU A 673 4.29 9.73 -41.62
CA LEU A 673 5.20 10.87 -41.55
C LEU A 673 4.85 11.95 -42.59
N ALA A 674 5.49 13.13 -42.45
CA ALA A 674 5.43 14.18 -43.46
C ALA A 674 6.04 13.71 -44.80
N ALA A 675 5.60 14.32 -45.91
CA ALA A 675 6.06 13.96 -47.24
C ALA A 675 7.59 14.03 -47.38
N GLY A 676 8.21 12.97 -47.92
CA GLY A 676 9.67 12.86 -48.09
C GLY A 676 10.43 12.23 -46.91
N LEU A 677 9.71 11.75 -45.89
CA LEU A 677 10.26 11.01 -44.76
C LEU A 677 9.66 9.60 -44.71
N SER A 678 10.46 8.61 -44.36
CA SER A 678 10.00 7.24 -44.09
C SER A 678 10.56 6.71 -42.77
N TRP A 679 9.90 5.69 -42.22
CA TRP A 679 10.37 4.99 -41.03
C TRP A 679 11.30 3.85 -41.44
N ASP A 680 12.50 3.80 -40.87
CA ASP A 680 13.37 2.62 -40.91
C ASP A 680 13.34 1.92 -39.54
N LEU A 681 12.76 0.73 -39.50
CA LEU A 681 12.65 -0.10 -38.30
C LEU A 681 13.72 -1.20 -38.33
N ALA A 682 14.78 -1.00 -37.57
CA ALA A 682 15.90 -1.92 -37.47
C ALA A 682 15.79 -2.86 -36.26
N TYR A 683 15.95 -4.15 -36.51
CA TYR A 683 16.04 -5.17 -35.48
C TYR A 683 17.51 -5.56 -35.19
N LEU A 684 18.22 -4.74 -34.42
CA LEU A 684 19.61 -5.00 -33.99
C LEU A 684 19.69 -6.08 -32.89
N PRO A 685 20.81 -6.81 -32.71
CA PRO A 685 20.89 -7.89 -31.71
C PRO A 685 20.36 -7.52 -30.32
N THR A 686 20.63 -6.30 -29.86
CA THR A 686 20.28 -5.78 -28.53
C THR A 686 19.30 -4.60 -28.55
N THR A 687 18.73 -4.22 -29.70
CA THR A 687 17.91 -2.99 -29.78
C THR A 687 16.81 -3.06 -30.85
N VAL A 688 15.55 -2.79 -30.50
CA VAL A 688 14.52 -2.35 -31.47
C VAL A 688 14.74 -0.87 -31.71
N ARG A 689 15.19 -0.48 -32.90
CA ARG A 689 15.44 0.91 -33.24
C ARG A 689 14.49 1.33 -34.35
N LEU A 690 13.77 2.41 -34.11
CA LEU A 690 12.98 3.10 -35.12
C LEU A 690 13.71 4.39 -35.48
N SER A 691 13.98 4.63 -36.74
CA SER A 691 14.61 5.86 -37.20
C SER A 691 13.81 6.52 -38.31
N VAL A 692 13.91 7.84 -38.39
CA VAL A 692 13.32 8.61 -39.48
C VAL A 692 14.40 8.84 -40.49
N VAL A 693 14.25 8.26 -41.67
CA VAL A 693 15.14 8.54 -42.78
C VAL A 693 14.49 9.63 -43.62
N GLY A 694 15.26 10.69 -43.88
CA GLY A 694 14.92 11.58 -44.97
C GLY A 694 15.16 10.80 -46.23
N ASN A 695 14.20 10.79 -47.15
CA ASN A 695 14.37 10.16 -48.43
C ASN A 695 15.55 10.85 -49.14
N VAL A 696 16.76 10.32 -48.99
CA VAL A 696 17.69 10.36 -50.11
C VAL A 696 17.15 9.29 -51.03
N LEU A 697 16.19 9.72 -51.85
CA LEU A 697 15.74 9.02 -53.05
C LEU A 697 16.99 8.86 -53.91
N SER A 698 17.81 7.86 -53.63
CA SER A 698 18.99 7.54 -54.40
C SER A 698 18.59 6.44 -55.35
N ALA A 699 18.80 6.63 -56.64
CA ALA A 699 18.73 5.52 -57.58
C ALA A 699 20.13 5.01 -57.92
N ASP A 700 21.09 5.19 -57.02
CA ASP A 700 22.42 4.58 -57.08
C ASP A 700 22.30 3.15 -56.51
N PHE A 701 21.91 2.23 -57.38
CA PHE A 701 21.59 0.85 -57.02
C PHE A 701 22.81 -0.06 -57.01
N ASP A 702 23.95 0.37 -57.57
CA ASP A 702 25.20 -0.39 -57.50
C ASP A 702 26.24 0.17 -56.51
N GLY A 703 25.95 1.32 -55.91
CA GLY A 703 26.62 1.87 -54.74
C GLY A 703 27.98 2.48 -55.07
N ASP A 704 28.19 2.90 -56.32
CA ASP A 704 29.45 3.48 -56.79
C ASP A 704 29.52 5.01 -56.61
N GLY A 705 28.41 5.63 -56.19
CA GLY A 705 28.31 7.03 -55.83
C GLY A 705 27.93 7.96 -56.99
N ASP A 706 27.64 7.43 -58.18
CA ASP A 706 26.96 8.17 -59.25
C ASP A 706 25.62 7.52 -59.65
N GLN A 707 24.80 8.24 -60.42
CA GLN A 707 23.51 7.74 -60.89
C GLN A 707 23.50 7.75 -62.41
N ASP A 708 23.75 6.58 -63.00
CA ASP A 708 24.09 6.43 -64.39
C ASP A 708 23.31 5.28 -65.09
N GLY A 709 23.80 4.85 -66.25
CA GLY A 709 23.16 3.79 -67.03
C GLY A 709 23.24 2.40 -66.38
N ALA A 710 24.20 2.15 -65.50
CA ALA A 710 24.35 0.90 -64.76
C ALA A 710 23.21 0.73 -63.74
N ASP A 711 22.78 1.82 -63.11
CA ASP A 711 21.63 1.86 -62.22
C ASP A 711 20.31 1.63 -62.93
N PHE A 712 20.13 2.25 -64.10
CA PHE A 712 18.94 2.00 -64.90
C PHE A 712 18.78 0.51 -65.22
N LEU A 713 19.89 -0.17 -65.48
CA LEU A 713 19.89 -1.62 -65.73
C LEU A 713 19.60 -2.44 -64.46
N ARG A 714 19.90 -1.92 -63.26
CA ARG A 714 19.52 -2.54 -61.98
C ARG A 714 18.01 -2.46 -61.77
N TRP A 715 17.43 -1.26 -61.87
CA TRP A 715 15.98 -1.06 -61.81
C TRP A 715 15.26 -1.90 -62.87
N GLN A 716 15.73 -1.86 -64.12
CA GLN A 716 15.10 -2.62 -65.21
C GLN A 716 15.09 -4.13 -64.95
N ARG A 717 16.09 -4.67 -64.24
CA ARG A 717 16.16 -6.09 -63.87
C ARG A 717 15.26 -6.43 -62.67
N GLY A 718 15.00 -5.49 -61.78
CA GLY A 718 14.09 -5.66 -60.66
C GLY A 718 12.63 -5.41 -61.00
N PHE A 719 12.35 -4.65 -62.07
CA PHE A 719 11.00 -4.22 -62.44
C PHE A 719 9.98 -5.37 -62.46
N GLY A 720 8.95 -5.25 -61.62
CA GLY A 720 7.91 -6.26 -61.41
C GLY A 720 8.09 -7.16 -60.19
N LEU A 721 9.12 -6.94 -59.37
CA LEU A 721 9.15 -7.45 -58.00
C LEU A 721 8.07 -6.74 -57.18
N THR A 722 7.31 -7.50 -56.39
CA THR A 722 6.09 -7.01 -55.70
C THR A 722 6.17 -7.14 -54.17
N ALA A 723 7.28 -7.66 -53.64
CA ALA A 723 7.56 -7.76 -52.21
C ALA A 723 9.02 -8.16 -51.97
N GLY A 724 9.65 -7.57 -50.95
CA GLY A 724 10.99 -7.92 -50.49
C GLY A 724 12.11 -7.50 -51.42
N ALA A 725 11.86 -6.54 -52.32
CA ALA A 725 12.92 -5.92 -53.09
C ALA A 725 13.88 -5.17 -52.16
N THR A 726 15.15 -5.20 -52.51
CA THR A 726 16.21 -4.41 -51.86
C THR A 726 16.59 -3.24 -52.74
N HIS A 727 17.19 -2.21 -52.16
CA HIS A 727 17.70 -1.05 -52.90
C HIS A 727 18.56 -1.45 -54.12
N SER A 728 19.50 -2.39 -53.92
CA SER A 728 20.38 -2.88 -55.01
C SER A 728 19.67 -3.63 -56.15
N GLN A 729 18.39 -3.95 -55.95
CA GLN A 729 17.52 -4.60 -56.91
C GLN A 729 16.58 -3.60 -57.61
N GLY A 730 16.62 -2.31 -57.29
CA GLY A 730 15.87 -1.28 -58.02
C GLY A 730 14.81 -0.53 -57.22
N ASP A 731 14.69 -0.79 -55.92
CA ASP A 731 13.72 -0.15 -55.00
C ASP A 731 14.30 1.18 -54.47
N ALA A 732 13.93 2.28 -55.11
CA ALA A 732 14.45 3.62 -54.86
C ALA A 732 13.64 4.43 -53.83
N ASP A 733 12.36 4.10 -53.62
CA ASP A 733 11.51 4.75 -52.60
C ASP A 733 11.33 3.94 -51.31
N GLY A 734 11.84 2.71 -51.28
CA GLY A 734 11.95 1.88 -50.09
C GLY A 734 10.64 1.19 -49.71
N ASP A 735 9.71 1.02 -50.65
CA ASP A 735 8.42 0.37 -50.41
C ASP A 735 8.44 -1.16 -50.59
N HIS A 736 9.62 -1.72 -50.89
CA HIS A 736 9.90 -3.14 -51.10
C HIS A 736 9.25 -3.75 -52.35
N ASP A 737 8.80 -2.93 -53.30
CA ASP A 737 8.52 -3.32 -54.67
C ASP A 737 9.44 -2.62 -55.68
N VAL A 738 9.34 -2.97 -56.98
CA VAL A 738 10.10 -2.28 -58.03
C VAL A 738 9.18 -1.95 -59.19
N ASP A 739 8.82 -0.69 -59.30
CA ASP A 739 7.75 -0.21 -60.17
C ASP A 739 8.10 1.09 -60.93
N ALA A 740 7.08 1.84 -61.36
CA ALA A 740 7.26 3.08 -62.11
C ALA A 740 7.65 4.29 -61.22
N ALA A 741 7.39 4.24 -59.92
CA ALA A 741 7.78 5.23 -58.93
C ALA A 741 9.30 5.24 -58.76
N ASP A 742 9.95 4.08 -58.70
CA ASP A 742 11.42 3.98 -58.65
C ASP A 742 12.11 4.56 -59.88
N LEU A 743 11.53 4.31 -61.05
CA LEU A 743 12.04 4.86 -62.30
C LEU A 743 11.94 6.39 -62.32
N ALA A 744 10.89 6.95 -61.72
CA ALA A 744 10.71 8.39 -61.66
C ALA A 744 11.82 9.04 -60.83
N ILE A 745 12.27 8.37 -59.77
CA ILE A 745 13.39 8.78 -58.91
C ILE A 745 14.71 8.74 -59.67
N TRP A 746 14.99 7.64 -60.37
CA TRP A 746 16.20 7.54 -61.19
C TRP A 746 16.26 8.63 -62.27
N LYS A 747 15.13 8.88 -62.95
CA LYS A 747 15.04 9.95 -63.97
C LYS A 747 15.27 11.35 -63.41
N ALA A 748 14.87 11.59 -62.17
CA ALA A 748 15.02 12.89 -61.53
C ALA A 748 16.49 13.21 -61.19
N ASN A 749 17.31 12.17 -60.98
CA ASN A 749 18.66 12.28 -60.42
C ASN A 749 19.77 11.80 -61.36
N PHE A 750 19.42 11.33 -62.57
CA PHE A 750 20.37 10.89 -63.59
C PHE A 750 21.37 12.00 -63.98
N GLY A 751 22.66 11.73 -63.79
CA GLY A 751 23.76 12.63 -64.16
C GLY A 751 24.18 13.67 -63.11
N VAL A 752 23.82 13.48 -61.84
CA VAL A 752 24.29 14.33 -60.72
C VAL A 752 25.64 13.82 -60.19
N PRO A 753 26.74 14.62 -60.20
CA PRO A 753 28.06 14.19 -59.72
C PRO A 753 28.18 14.13 -58.18
N PRO A 754 29.10 13.31 -57.63
CA PRO A 754 29.14 13.00 -56.19
C PRO A 754 29.52 14.20 -55.31
N SER A 755 28.73 14.45 -54.27
CA SER A 755 29.10 15.33 -53.16
C SER A 755 29.90 14.56 -52.11
N VAL A 756 31.18 14.91 -51.94
CA VAL A 756 32.09 14.28 -50.98
C VAL A 756 31.76 14.73 -49.55
N GLY A 757 31.16 13.84 -48.75
CA GLY A 757 31.07 13.94 -47.29
C GLY A 757 32.18 13.12 -46.59
N PRO A 758 32.60 13.47 -45.36
CA PRO A 758 33.81 12.90 -44.75
C PRO A 758 33.56 11.47 -44.23
N ALA A 759 34.08 10.48 -44.93
CA ALA A 759 34.12 9.10 -44.44
C ALA A 759 35.28 8.92 -43.45
N ALA A 760 34.95 8.50 -42.23
CA ALA A 760 35.90 8.12 -41.19
C ALA A 760 36.70 6.89 -41.64
N VAL A 761 38.03 7.01 -41.60
CA VAL A 761 38.98 5.94 -41.91
C VAL A 761 38.99 4.95 -40.74
N ALA A 762 38.50 3.73 -40.96
CA ALA A 762 38.69 2.62 -40.03
C ALA A 762 40.11 2.06 -40.20
N VAL A 763 40.91 2.10 -39.12
CA VAL A 763 42.23 1.46 -39.01
C VAL A 763 42.03 -0.02 -38.64
N PRO A 764 42.61 -0.99 -39.37
CA PRO A 764 42.53 -2.40 -38.98
C PRO A 764 43.69 -2.78 -38.06
N GLU A 765 43.40 -3.28 -36.85
CA GLU A 765 44.38 -4.01 -36.04
C GLU A 765 44.24 -5.53 -36.26
N PRO A 766 45.36 -6.30 -36.36
CA PRO A 766 45.32 -7.76 -36.42
C PRO A 766 45.13 -8.36 -35.00
N HIS A 767 45.20 -9.68 -34.86
CA HIS A 767 45.36 -10.43 -33.58
C HIS A 767 44.11 -11.07 -32.91
N LEU A 768 43.06 -11.45 -33.64
CA LEU A 768 42.03 -12.40 -33.12
C LEU A 768 41.97 -13.76 -33.86
N GLY A 769 42.72 -13.91 -34.95
CA GLY A 769 42.68 -15.12 -35.79
C GLY A 769 43.51 -16.32 -35.30
N ILE A 770 44.36 -16.18 -34.28
CA ILE A 770 45.33 -17.23 -33.90
C ILE A 770 44.90 -18.04 -32.65
N LEU A 771 43.91 -17.59 -31.88
CA LEU A 771 43.43 -18.34 -30.70
C LEU A 771 42.23 -19.26 -30.96
N ALA A 772 41.56 -19.15 -32.12
CA ALA A 772 40.38 -19.96 -32.44
C ALA A 772 40.69 -21.37 -32.99
N ALA A 773 41.96 -21.73 -33.24
CA ALA A 773 42.33 -22.96 -33.93
C ALA A 773 42.56 -24.20 -33.03
N SER A 774 42.44 -24.10 -31.70
CA SER A 774 42.74 -25.22 -30.78
C SER A 774 41.51 -25.93 -30.18
N ALA A 775 40.28 -25.48 -30.44
CA ALA A 775 39.07 -26.06 -29.84
C ALA A 775 38.28 -27.03 -30.76
N GLY A 776 38.71 -27.23 -32.01
CA GLY A 776 37.92 -27.91 -33.06
C GLY A 776 38.04 -29.44 -33.18
N VAL A 777 38.90 -30.11 -32.41
CA VAL A 777 39.25 -31.53 -32.68
C VAL A 777 38.53 -32.54 -31.75
N GLY A 778 37.78 -32.08 -30.74
CA GLY A 778 37.18 -32.97 -29.72
C GLY A 778 35.81 -33.61 -30.04
N ILE A 779 35.05 -33.09 -31.02
CA ILE A 779 33.59 -33.39 -31.10
C ILE A 779 33.19 -34.22 -32.35
N ALA A 780 34.16 -34.74 -33.12
CA ALA A 780 33.88 -35.49 -34.35
C ALA A 780 33.92 -37.04 -34.23
N ALA A 781 33.85 -37.61 -33.01
CA ALA A 781 34.10 -39.04 -32.78
C ALA A 781 32.93 -39.87 -32.21
N LEU A 782 31.73 -39.34 -32.03
CA LEU A 782 30.59 -40.12 -31.50
C LEU A 782 29.31 -39.83 -32.31
N GLY A 783 28.96 -40.73 -33.22
CA GLY A 783 27.66 -40.67 -33.91
C GLY A 783 27.55 -41.43 -35.23
N ARG A 784 28.12 -42.64 -35.37
CA ARG A 784 27.77 -43.56 -36.48
C ARG A 784 27.02 -44.77 -35.95
N ARG A 785 25.91 -45.11 -36.65
CA ARG A 785 24.99 -46.28 -36.56
C ARG A 785 23.70 -45.97 -35.76
N ARG A 786 22.47 -46.28 -36.18
CA ARG A 786 21.96 -47.18 -37.25
C ARG A 786 20.46 -46.90 -37.57
N LYS A 787 20.14 -47.11 -38.86
CA LYS A 787 18.86 -47.36 -39.60
C LYS A 787 17.52 -47.68 -38.87
N SER A 788 16.48 -46.96 -39.34
CA SER A 788 15.11 -47.33 -39.79
C SER A 788 14.38 -48.59 -39.27
N ILE A 789 13.15 -48.41 -38.72
CA ILE A 789 11.93 -49.23 -38.94
C ILE A 789 10.70 -48.31 -38.80
N GLY A 790 9.69 -48.46 -39.67
CA GLY A 790 8.42 -47.71 -39.62
C GLY A 790 7.24 -48.46 -38.99
N ALA A 791 6.10 -47.75 -39.03
CA ALA A 791 4.71 -48.16 -38.81
C ALA A 791 4.08 -48.01 -37.41
N SER A 792 2.82 -47.55 -37.48
CA SER A 792 1.86 -47.06 -36.49
C SER A 792 1.44 -48.04 -35.38
N LEU A 793 1.12 -47.52 -34.18
CA LEU A 793 -0.18 -47.65 -33.46
C LEU A 793 -0.05 -47.30 -31.95
N GLY A 794 -0.97 -46.44 -31.48
CA GLY A 794 -1.48 -46.47 -30.10
C GLY A 794 -0.76 -45.61 -29.04
N LYS A 795 -1.44 -44.54 -28.59
CA LYS A 795 -1.14 -43.84 -27.33
C LYS A 795 -0.99 -44.84 -26.18
N ARG A 796 0.18 -44.87 -25.53
CA ARG A 796 0.37 -45.35 -24.15
C ARG A 796 1.33 -44.38 -23.45
N CYS A 797 0.93 -43.92 -22.27
CA CYS A 797 1.69 -43.01 -21.43
C CYS A 797 3.09 -43.58 -21.14
N GLY A 798 4.14 -42.78 -21.38
CA GLY A 798 5.51 -43.13 -21.01
C GLY A 798 5.70 -43.04 -19.50
N GLY A 799 6.15 -44.13 -18.88
CA GLY A 799 6.74 -44.08 -17.54
C GLY A 799 8.16 -43.54 -17.64
N PHE A 800 8.52 -42.65 -16.73
CA PHE A 800 9.80 -41.96 -16.66
C PHE A 800 10.95 -42.94 -16.40
N THR A 801 12.01 -42.89 -17.19
CA THR A 801 13.16 -43.79 -17.02
C THR A 801 14.08 -43.28 -15.90
N LEU A 802 14.73 -44.20 -15.18
CA LEU A 802 15.66 -43.85 -14.09
C LEU A 802 16.81 -42.95 -14.58
N VAL A 803 17.19 -43.07 -15.87
CA VAL A 803 18.18 -42.23 -16.51
C VAL A 803 17.67 -40.79 -16.72
N GLU A 804 16.42 -40.61 -17.15
CA GLU A 804 15.83 -39.27 -17.28
C GLU A 804 15.74 -38.56 -15.93
N LEU A 805 15.41 -39.30 -14.85
CA LEU A 805 15.42 -38.74 -13.50
C LEU A 805 16.82 -38.32 -13.06
N LEU A 806 17.82 -39.15 -13.30
CA LEU A 806 19.21 -38.86 -12.94
C LEU A 806 19.73 -37.61 -13.69
N VAL A 807 19.41 -37.48 -14.98
CA VAL A 807 19.81 -36.31 -15.77
C VAL A 807 19.11 -35.04 -15.28
N VAL A 808 17.83 -35.12 -14.94
CA VAL A 808 17.08 -33.95 -14.43
C VAL A 808 17.64 -33.48 -13.09
N ILE A 809 17.90 -34.38 -12.14
CA ILE A 809 18.51 -33.95 -10.86
C ILE A 809 19.95 -33.44 -11.06
N ALA A 810 20.70 -33.96 -12.03
CA ALA A 810 22.03 -33.46 -12.35
C ALA A 810 21.99 -32.05 -12.97
N ILE A 811 21.02 -31.78 -13.85
CA ILE A 811 20.79 -30.45 -14.42
C ILE A 811 20.32 -29.49 -13.32
N ILE A 812 19.37 -29.87 -12.47
CA ILE A 812 18.91 -29.05 -11.34
C ILE A 812 20.08 -28.75 -10.38
N GLY A 813 20.90 -29.76 -10.05
CA GLY A 813 22.07 -29.58 -9.20
C GLY A 813 23.12 -28.64 -9.80
N ALA A 814 23.37 -28.73 -11.12
CA ALA A 814 24.27 -27.81 -11.82
C ALA A 814 23.71 -26.38 -11.87
N LEU A 815 22.41 -26.22 -12.10
CA LEU A 815 21.75 -24.91 -12.10
C LEU A 815 21.78 -24.27 -10.70
N ILE A 816 21.50 -25.02 -9.64
CA ILE A 816 21.59 -24.53 -8.25
C ILE A 816 23.03 -24.15 -7.90
N ALA A 817 24.02 -24.96 -8.30
CA ALA A 817 25.43 -24.69 -8.05
C ALA A 817 25.92 -23.40 -8.72
N LEU A 818 25.35 -23.02 -9.85
CA LEU A 818 25.66 -21.76 -10.56
C LEU A 818 24.85 -20.57 -10.03
N LEU A 819 23.66 -20.80 -9.47
CA LEU A 819 22.80 -19.75 -8.92
C LEU A 819 23.29 -19.20 -7.58
N LEU A 820 23.85 -20.03 -6.69
CA LEU A 820 24.29 -19.57 -5.36
C LEU A 820 25.40 -18.50 -5.43
N PRO A 821 26.48 -18.65 -6.22
CA PRO A 821 27.49 -17.60 -6.37
C PRO A 821 26.94 -16.32 -7.01
N ALA A 822 25.97 -16.44 -7.92
CA ALA A 822 25.37 -15.30 -8.62
C ALA A 822 24.49 -14.44 -7.70
N VAL A 823 23.73 -15.06 -6.79
CA VAL A 823 22.93 -14.33 -5.80
C VAL A 823 23.85 -13.58 -4.81
N GLN A 824 24.96 -14.20 -4.43
CA GLN A 824 25.94 -13.58 -3.53
C GLN A 824 26.64 -12.38 -4.19
N SER A 825 27.01 -12.49 -5.47
CA SER A 825 27.64 -11.38 -6.21
C SER A 825 26.68 -10.20 -6.43
N ALA A 826 25.40 -10.47 -6.71
CA ALA A 826 24.37 -9.45 -6.88
C ALA A 826 24.12 -8.69 -5.56
N ARG A 827 24.01 -9.40 -4.43
CA ARG A 827 23.88 -8.78 -3.11
C ARG A 827 25.07 -7.89 -2.78
N GLU A 828 26.28 -8.36 -3.09
CA GLU A 828 27.50 -7.57 -2.86
C GLU A 828 27.60 -6.37 -3.80
N ALA A 829 27.10 -6.46 -5.04
CA ALA A 829 26.99 -5.30 -5.92
C ALA A 829 26.02 -4.24 -5.37
N ALA A 830 24.86 -4.64 -4.87
CA ALA A 830 23.90 -3.71 -4.27
C ALA A 830 24.46 -3.00 -3.02
N ARG A 831 25.11 -3.76 -2.12
CA ARG A 831 25.76 -3.18 -0.94
C ARG A 831 26.93 -2.28 -1.28
N ARG A 832 27.70 -2.59 -2.34
CA ARG A 832 28.71 -1.69 -2.91
C ARG A 832 28.12 -0.36 -3.39
N SER A 833 27.00 -0.42 -4.12
CA SER A 833 26.32 0.80 -4.58
C SER A 833 25.81 1.65 -3.42
N GLN A 834 25.27 1.02 -2.37
CA GLN A 834 24.84 1.73 -1.16
C GLN A 834 26.02 2.38 -0.42
N CYS A 835 27.13 1.64 -0.23
CA CYS A 835 28.36 2.17 0.37
C CYS A 835 28.91 3.38 -0.42
N SER A 836 28.96 3.28 -1.76
CA SER A 836 29.37 4.38 -2.63
C SER A 836 28.44 5.59 -2.50
N ASN A 837 27.12 5.36 -2.37
CA ASN A 837 26.16 6.44 -2.15
C ASN A 837 26.30 7.10 -0.76
N ASN A 838 26.60 6.34 0.29
CA ASN A 838 26.87 6.87 1.63
C ASN A 838 28.10 7.80 1.60
N LEU A 839 29.20 7.35 0.99
CA LEU A 839 30.40 8.16 0.79
C LEU A 839 30.14 9.41 -0.07
N ARG A 840 29.29 9.30 -1.10
CA ARG A 840 28.88 10.45 -1.91
C ARG A 840 28.12 11.48 -1.08
N GLN A 841 27.18 11.04 -0.25
CA GLN A 841 26.43 11.93 0.64
C GLN A 841 27.35 12.60 1.67
N LEU A 842 28.31 11.86 2.24
CA LEU A 842 29.33 12.44 3.10
C LEU A 842 30.16 13.49 2.35
N ALA A 843 30.66 13.19 1.15
CA ALA A 843 31.44 14.15 0.37
C ALA A 843 30.64 15.42 0.01
N LEU A 844 29.36 15.28 -0.32
CA LEU A 844 28.45 16.43 -0.50
C LEU A 844 28.27 17.22 0.80
N ALA A 845 28.20 16.56 1.95
CA ALA A 845 28.13 17.23 3.25
C ALA A 845 29.40 18.03 3.58
N PHE A 846 30.58 17.56 3.17
CA PHE A 846 31.82 18.34 3.24
C PHE A 846 31.76 19.60 2.38
N GLN A 847 31.22 19.49 1.16
CA GLN A 847 31.01 20.63 0.26
C GLN A 847 30.01 21.63 0.83
N GLN A 848 28.91 21.15 1.43
CA GLN A 848 27.93 22.02 2.11
C GLN A 848 28.52 22.70 3.34
N HIS A 849 29.32 21.98 4.14
CA HIS A 849 30.07 22.56 5.24
C HIS A 849 31.02 23.65 4.75
N HIS A 850 31.76 23.40 3.67
CA HIS A 850 32.61 24.40 3.02
C HIS A 850 31.80 25.61 2.54
N ALA A 851 30.66 25.40 1.88
CA ALA A 851 29.80 26.50 1.43
C ALA A 851 29.29 27.37 2.59
N ALA A 852 28.97 26.75 3.74
CA ALA A 852 28.48 27.46 4.92
C ALA A 852 29.58 28.19 5.69
N HIS A 853 30.79 27.62 5.77
CA HIS A 853 31.86 28.10 6.65
C HIS A 853 33.09 28.67 5.93
N ASN A 854 33.14 28.54 4.59
CA ASN A 854 34.28 28.84 3.71
C ASN A 854 35.53 27.99 3.95
N TYR A 855 35.41 26.84 4.60
CA TYR A 855 36.48 25.87 4.82
C TYR A 855 35.93 24.44 4.99
N PHE A 856 36.72 23.43 4.61
CA PHE A 856 36.41 22.02 4.86
C PHE A 856 36.48 21.70 6.35
N PRO A 857 35.62 20.80 6.87
CA PRO A 857 35.65 20.42 8.27
C PRO A 857 37.03 19.87 8.66
N THR A 858 37.43 20.15 9.90
CA THR A 858 38.72 19.73 10.42
C THR A 858 38.65 18.31 10.98
N GLY A 859 39.80 17.68 11.22
CA GLY A 859 39.90 16.40 11.90
C GLY A 859 39.76 16.52 13.43
N GLY A 860 39.49 17.71 13.96
CA GLY A 860 39.37 17.93 15.40
C GLY A 860 40.72 17.91 16.13
N HIS A 861 40.67 17.88 17.47
CA HIS A 861 41.84 18.15 18.28
C HIS A 861 42.63 16.91 18.68
N ASP A 862 42.07 16.11 19.58
CA ASP A 862 42.64 14.86 20.10
C ASP A 862 41.49 13.89 20.36
N TRP A 863 41.84 12.61 20.51
CA TRP A 863 40.87 11.54 20.73
C TRP A 863 40.14 11.63 22.08
N ASP A 864 40.74 12.30 23.07
CA ASP A 864 40.20 12.42 24.44
C ASP A 864 39.46 13.74 24.69
N LEU A 865 39.15 14.51 23.65
CA LEU A 865 38.40 15.76 23.75
C LEU A 865 36.99 15.63 23.14
N ALA A 866 35.97 15.81 23.99
CA ALA A 866 34.57 15.72 23.59
C ALA A 866 34.11 16.95 22.79
N PRO A 867 33.03 16.85 21.99
CA PRO A 867 32.44 18.00 21.30
C PRO A 867 32.13 19.16 22.24
N VAL A 868 32.60 20.37 21.90
CA VAL A 868 32.42 21.56 22.74
C VAL A 868 31.23 22.38 22.29
N TYR A 869 30.45 22.84 23.28
CA TYR A 869 29.30 23.71 23.11
C TYR A 869 29.53 25.03 23.87
N ARG A 870 29.19 26.15 23.24
CA ARG A 870 29.20 27.50 23.82
C ARG A 870 27.80 28.09 23.71
N ASP A 871 27.24 28.54 24.82
CA ASP A 871 25.88 29.10 24.89
C ASP A 871 24.81 28.15 24.32
N GLY A 872 24.97 26.84 24.55
CA GLY A 872 24.06 25.80 24.07
C GLY A 872 24.16 25.47 22.58
N ARG A 873 25.17 26.01 21.87
CA ARG A 873 25.41 25.72 20.46
C ARG A 873 26.81 25.11 20.27
N PRO A 874 26.97 24.13 19.38
CA PRO A 874 28.29 23.56 19.12
C PRO A 874 29.21 24.62 18.50
N VAL A 875 30.47 24.59 18.93
CA VAL A 875 31.51 25.42 18.34
C VAL A 875 31.89 24.87 16.95
N VAL A 876 32.46 25.69 16.07
CA VAL A 876 32.86 25.29 14.71
C VAL A 876 34.31 25.71 14.41
N GLY A 877 34.92 25.06 13.41
CA GLY A 877 36.26 25.39 12.93
C GLY A 877 37.37 25.01 13.92
N GLU A 878 38.40 25.85 14.02
CA GLU A 878 39.59 25.61 14.87
C GLU A 878 39.26 25.38 16.35
N ASN A 879 38.14 25.90 16.83
CA ASN A 879 37.75 25.81 18.24
C ASN A 879 36.89 24.57 18.56
N GLN A 880 36.53 23.77 17.55
CA GLN A 880 35.79 22.53 17.75
C GLN A 880 36.77 21.35 17.85
N PRO A 881 36.90 20.70 19.04
CA PRO A 881 37.75 19.52 19.18
C PRO A 881 37.21 18.26 18.51
N ALA A 882 35.90 18.17 18.25
CA ALA A 882 35.31 17.03 17.55
C ALA A 882 35.69 17.01 16.06
N GLY A 883 35.88 15.81 15.52
CA GLY A 883 36.33 15.61 14.14
C GLY A 883 35.27 15.88 13.08
N TRP A 884 35.63 15.58 11.84
CA TRP A 884 34.82 15.90 10.68
C TRP A 884 33.44 15.26 10.73
N GLY A 885 33.31 14.04 11.26
CA GLY A 885 32.04 13.32 11.34
C GLY A 885 31.00 14.06 12.19
N PHE A 886 31.41 14.68 13.29
CA PHE A 886 30.53 15.56 14.08
C PHE A 886 30.19 16.85 13.32
N GLN A 887 31.19 17.47 12.68
CA GLN A 887 31.02 18.76 12.00
C GLN A 887 30.08 18.70 10.80
N VAL A 888 29.97 17.54 10.14
CA VAL A 888 29.08 17.37 8.98
C VAL A 888 27.64 16.98 9.33
N LEU A 889 27.34 16.63 10.58
CA LEU A 889 25.99 16.17 11.02
C LEU A 889 24.82 17.05 10.52
N PRO A 890 24.87 18.40 10.55
CA PRO A 890 23.77 19.24 10.06
C PRO A 890 23.42 19.05 8.58
N TYR A 891 24.36 18.52 7.80
CA TYR A 891 24.27 18.36 6.34
C TYR A 891 23.94 16.91 5.93
N ILE A 892 23.77 16.01 6.92
CA ILE A 892 23.41 14.60 6.75
C ILE A 892 22.25 14.21 7.66
N GLU A 893 21.28 15.13 7.82
CA GLU A 893 20.07 14.94 8.63
C GLU A 893 20.33 14.66 10.13
N GLY A 894 21.56 14.87 10.61
CA GLY A 894 21.99 14.67 11.98
C GLY A 894 21.78 15.86 12.91
N GLN A 895 20.91 16.81 12.55
CA GLN A 895 20.74 18.09 13.27
C GLN A 895 20.37 17.91 14.75
N THR A 896 19.53 16.91 15.06
CA THR A 896 19.16 16.59 16.44
C THR A 896 20.37 16.13 17.25
N ALA A 897 21.17 15.19 16.73
CA ALA A 897 22.38 14.73 17.39
C ALA A 897 23.41 15.87 17.57
N TRP A 898 23.53 16.74 16.57
CA TRP A 898 24.48 17.87 16.57
C TRP A 898 24.15 18.98 17.59
N SER A 899 22.88 19.17 17.94
CA SER A 899 22.44 20.29 18.79
C SER A 899 22.15 19.91 20.24
N GLN A 900 21.96 18.63 20.55
CA GLN A 900 21.49 18.14 21.86
C GLN A 900 22.60 17.91 22.90
N GLY A 901 23.85 18.25 22.60
CA GLY A 901 24.98 18.15 23.52
C GLY A 901 25.92 16.97 23.25
N ALA A 902 27.08 16.97 23.90
CA ALA A 902 28.18 16.06 23.61
C ALA A 902 27.79 14.57 23.77
N ILE A 903 27.16 14.20 24.89
CA ILE A 903 26.78 12.81 25.19
C ILE A 903 25.83 12.26 24.11
N VAL A 904 24.83 13.05 23.70
CA VAL A 904 23.86 12.64 22.67
C VAL A 904 24.55 12.49 21.33
N ALA A 905 25.39 13.46 20.93
CA ALA A 905 26.13 13.40 19.68
C ALA A 905 27.02 12.15 19.58
N ILE A 906 27.76 11.83 20.65
CA ILE A 906 28.70 10.70 20.68
C ILE A 906 27.97 9.35 20.54
N GLY A 907 26.78 9.21 21.13
CA GLY A 907 26.02 7.95 21.12
C GLY A 907 24.99 7.81 19.99
N SER A 908 24.75 8.85 19.19
CA SER A 908 23.70 8.83 18.16
C SER A 908 24.17 8.12 16.89
N VAL A 909 23.67 6.92 16.64
CA VAL A 909 23.95 6.13 15.43
C VAL A 909 23.34 6.80 14.21
N ASN A 910 24.16 7.08 13.18
CA ASN A 910 23.69 7.54 11.87
C ASN A 910 24.08 6.50 10.80
N PRO A 911 23.10 5.86 10.11
CA PRO A 911 23.36 4.85 9.10
C PRO A 911 24.30 5.28 7.96
N LEU A 912 24.41 6.58 7.67
CA LEU A 912 25.32 7.09 6.63
C LEU A 912 26.80 6.89 6.95
N PHE A 913 27.17 6.63 8.21
CA PHE A 913 28.53 6.31 8.58
C PHE A 913 28.90 4.83 8.44
N PHE A 914 27.98 3.96 7.99
CA PHE A 914 28.19 2.52 7.95
C PHE A 914 28.21 1.97 6.52
N CYS A 915 29.10 1.01 6.27
CA CYS A 915 29.17 0.26 5.02
C CYS A 915 28.27 -0.98 5.15
N PRO A 916 27.19 -1.11 4.33
CA PRO A 916 26.26 -2.24 4.46
C PRO A 916 26.91 -3.61 4.20
N SER A 917 28.04 -3.66 3.49
CA SER A 917 28.80 -4.91 3.30
C SER A 917 29.61 -5.31 4.53
N ARG A 918 29.88 -4.38 5.44
CA ARG A 918 30.68 -4.65 6.64
C ARG A 918 29.80 -5.00 7.83
N ARG A 919 28.86 -4.12 8.20
CA ARG A 919 28.04 -4.26 9.40
C ARG A 919 26.80 -3.37 9.38
N ASP A 920 25.80 -3.75 10.16
CA ASP A 920 24.65 -2.90 10.43
C ASP A 920 25.04 -1.69 11.33
N PRO A 921 24.33 -0.55 11.22
CA PRO A 921 24.56 0.62 12.07
C PRO A 921 24.46 0.28 13.55
N GLN A 922 25.52 0.56 14.30
CA GLN A 922 25.61 0.14 15.69
C GLN A 922 26.44 1.10 16.56
N SER A 923 26.29 0.90 17.87
CA SER A 923 27.04 1.59 18.90
C SER A 923 27.53 0.60 19.93
N PHE A 924 28.61 0.91 20.62
CA PHE A 924 29.09 0.10 21.74
C PHE A 924 29.37 0.96 22.97
N GLN A 925 29.48 0.32 24.13
CA GLN A 925 29.73 0.99 25.41
C GLN A 925 31.13 0.71 25.91
N ARG A 926 31.83 1.77 26.35
CA ARG A 926 33.14 1.66 27.00
C ARG A 926 33.28 2.65 28.14
N PRO A 927 34.30 2.52 29.01
CA PRO A 927 34.60 3.54 30.00
C PRO A 927 34.82 4.90 29.35
N ASP A 928 34.22 5.94 29.92
CA ASP A 928 34.40 7.32 29.49
C ASP A 928 35.85 7.75 29.68
N LYS A 929 36.55 7.94 28.56
CA LYS A 929 37.97 8.34 28.52
C LYS A 929 38.17 9.82 28.14
N TYR A 930 37.10 10.59 27.97
CA TYR A 930 37.21 12.02 27.65
C TYR A 930 37.80 12.81 28.82
N LYS A 931 38.44 13.96 28.52
CA LYS A 931 39.08 14.84 29.50
C LYS A 931 38.56 16.28 29.39
N PRO A 932 37.80 16.78 30.39
CA PRO A 932 37.30 16.03 31.56
C PRO A 932 36.26 14.97 31.15
N PRO A 933 36.07 13.91 31.97
CA PRO A 933 35.02 12.92 31.73
C PRO A 933 33.64 13.59 31.68
N LEU A 934 32.79 13.13 30.76
CA LEU A 934 31.41 13.59 30.58
C LEU A 934 30.45 12.92 31.58
N THR A 935 30.60 11.62 31.81
CA THR A 935 29.75 10.82 32.71
C THR A 935 30.52 10.24 33.89
N GLY A 936 31.84 10.05 33.76
CA GLY A 936 32.68 9.41 34.78
C GLY A 936 32.41 7.91 34.97
N GLY A 937 31.63 7.30 34.08
CA GLY A 937 31.27 5.89 34.06
C GLY A 937 31.52 5.27 32.70
N THR A 938 30.50 4.63 32.12
CA THR A 938 30.51 4.22 30.72
C THR A 938 29.86 5.26 29.82
N LEU A 939 30.25 5.28 28.55
CA LEU A 939 29.70 6.12 27.51
C LEU A 939 29.43 5.26 26.27
N THR A 940 28.30 5.52 25.61
CA THR A 940 27.93 4.88 24.35
C THR A 940 28.57 5.65 23.20
N HIS A 941 29.30 4.95 22.32
CA HIS A 941 29.93 5.50 21.13
C HIS A 941 29.26 4.91 19.88
N ALA A 942 28.76 5.79 19.01
CA ALA A 942 28.28 5.42 17.69
C ALA A 942 29.45 5.30 16.72
N LEU A 943 29.60 4.12 16.12
CA LEU A 943 30.76 3.75 15.32
C LEU A 943 30.74 4.38 13.91
N SER A 944 31.81 4.18 13.15
CA SER A 944 31.95 4.63 11.76
C SER A 944 32.73 3.62 10.96
N ASP A 945 32.39 3.43 9.70
CA ASP A 945 33.13 2.62 8.73
C ASP A 945 33.97 3.45 7.77
N TYR A 946 33.79 4.77 7.80
CA TYR A 946 34.47 5.72 6.93
C TYR A 946 35.42 6.62 7.71
N ALA A 947 36.52 6.98 7.07
CA ALA A 947 37.51 7.90 7.57
C ALA A 947 38.00 8.84 6.46
N ALA A 948 38.50 10.01 6.87
CA ALA A 948 39.12 10.96 5.97
C ALA A 948 40.59 10.65 5.72
N GLY A 949 41.10 11.02 4.55
CA GLY A 949 42.49 10.77 4.16
C GLY A 949 43.45 11.83 4.69
N ASN A 950 44.47 11.41 5.44
CA ASN A 950 45.60 12.27 5.77
C ASN A 950 46.89 11.49 6.13
N ARG A 951 48.01 11.85 5.50
CA ARG A 951 49.35 11.31 5.80
C ARG A 951 50.11 12.19 6.82
N GLU A 952 50.41 13.45 6.49
CA GLU A 952 51.19 14.37 7.35
C GLU A 952 50.64 15.80 7.31
N GLN A 953 49.32 15.94 7.49
CA GLN A 953 48.59 17.18 7.21
C GLN A 953 48.63 17.62 5.74
N THR A 954 48.87 16.69 4.81
CA THR A 954 48.87 16.90 3.36
C THR A 954 47.48 16.71 2.75
N GLY A 955 46.62 15.91 3.37
CA GLY A 955 45.23 15.70 2.94
C GLY A 955 44.30 16.90 3.19
N ILE A 956 43.04 16.74 2.79
CA ILE A 956 42.01 17.80 2.91
C ILE A 956 41.61 18.03 4.37
N VAL A 957 41.37 16.93 5.11
CA VAL A 957 40.96 16.97 6.50
C VAL A 957 42.18 17.07 7.39
N ARG A 958 42.52 18.27 7.82
CA ARG A 958 43.66 18.53 8.69
C ARG A 958 43.21 18.66 10.13
N ARG A 959 44.09 18.32 11.06
CA ARG A 959 43.83 18.26 12.51
C ARG A 959 43.09 19.48 13.05
N PHE A 960 43.80 20.58 13.24
CA PHE A 960 43.22 21.81 13.77
C PHE A 960 42.94 22.83 12.66
N THR A 961 43.70 22.77 11.57
CA THR A 961 43.78 23.85 10.57
C THR A 961 42.69 23.71 9.51
N PRO A 962 41.74 24.65 9.38
CA PRO A 962 40.76 24.64 8.32
C PRO A 962 41.43 24.83 6.97
N LEU A 963 40.91 24.17 5.94
CA LEU A 963 41.42 24.24 4.57
C LEU A 963 40.37 24.82 3.64
N ARG A 964 40.76 25.76 2.77
CA ARG A 964 39.89 26.28 1.71
C ARG A 964 40.07 25.50 0.41
N ILE A 965 39.03 25.45 -0.43
CA ILE A 965 39.11 24.88 -1.79
C ILE A 965 40.31 25.43 -2.59
N ALA A 966 40.62 26.71 -2.48
CA ALA A 966 41.74 27.34 -3.18
C ALA A 966 43.14 26.78 -2.80
N GLU A 967 43.24 26.07 -1.69
CA GLU A 967 44.48 25.44 -1.22
C GLU A 967 44.64 23.99 -1.71
N VAL A 968 43.67 23.46 -2.46
CA VAL A 968 43.74 22.15 -3.13
C VAL A 968 44.21 22.37 -4.57
N THR A 969 45.52 22.56 -4.75
CA THR A 969 46.11 22.91 -6.05
C THR A 969 46.13 21.76 -7.04
N ASP A 970 46.03 20.52 -6.57
CA ASP A 970 46.00 19.32 -7.42
C ASP A 970 44.61 19.07 -8.02
N GLY A 971 43.59 19.82 -7.57
CA GLY A 971 42.23 19.76 -8.08
C GLY A 971 41.30 18.89 -7.22
N LEU A 972 40.06 19.34 -7.04
CA LEU A 972 39.10 18.66 -6.17
C LEU A 972 38.74 17.24 -6.65
N SER A 973 38.73 17.02 -7.97
CA SER A 973 38.49 15.73 -8.61
C SER A 973 39.70 14.79 -8.60
N HIS A 974 40.81 15.17 -7.96
CA HIS A 974 42.07 14.41 -7.93
C HIS A 974 42.64 14.25 -6.51
N THR A 975 41.92 14.69 -5.49
CA THR A 975 42.35 14.56 -4.09
C THR A 975 41.33 13.75 -3.30
N LEU A 976 41.79 12.66 -2.70
CA LEU A 976 41.03 11.80 -1.79
C LEU A 976 40.56 12.63 -0.60
N LEU A 977 39.24 12.58 -0.37
CA LEU A 977 38.60 13.19 0.77
C LEU A 977 38.38 12.16 1.89
N ALA A 978 37.66 11.09 1.58
CA ALA A 978 37.28 10.05 2.53
C ALA A 978 37.09 8.70 1.85
N GLY A 979 37.09 7.63 2.63
CA GLY A 979 36.88 6.27 2.13
C GLY A 979 36.68 5.27 3.25
N ASP A 980 36.44 4.02 2.86
CA ASP A 980 36.27 2.91 3.80
C ASP A 980 37.56 2.65 4.63
N LYS A 981 37.41 2.45 5.94
CA LYS A 981 38.50 2.03 6.84
C LYS A 981 38.86 0.56 6.58
N ARG A 982 40.12 0.15 6.72
CA ARG A 982 40.46 -1.26 6.88
C ARG A 982 40.21 -1.67 8.34
N LEU A 983 39.42 -2.71 8.58
CA LEU A 983 39.06 -3.16 9.94
C LEU A 983 39.27 -4.68 10.14
N ASN A 984 39.33 -5.10 11.41
CA ASN A 984 39.34 -6.51 11.78
C ASN A 984 37.91 -7.07 11.80
N VAL A 985 37.56 -7.93 10.84
CA VAL A 985 36.19 -8.46 10.73
C VAL A 985 35.77 -9.34 11.90
N ARG A 986 36.72 -9.86 12.70
CA ARG A 986 36.41 -10.68 13.89
C ARG A 986 36.00 -9.85 15.11
N GLN A 987 36.22 -8.55 15.07
CA GLN A 987 35.99 -7.63 16.19
C GLN A 987 34.98 -6.54 15.84
N LEU A 988 34.21 -6.69 14.76
CA LEU A 988 33.18 -5.70 14.40
C LEU A 988 32.14 -5.59 15.52
N GLY A 989 31.93 -4.37 16.00
CA GLY A 989 31.01 -4.08 17.11
C GLY A 989 31.64 -4.21 18.49
N GLU A 990 32.88 -4.69 18.56
CA GLU A 990 33.71 -4.70 19.76
C GLU A 990 34.80 -3.62 19.66
N PRO A 991 35.38 -3.17 20.80
CA PRO A 991 36.46 -2.20 20.76
C PRO A 991 37.71 -2.81 20.09
N GLN A 992 38.06 -2.28 18.93
CA GLN A 992 39.36 -2.42 18.24
C GLN A 992 40.02 -1.03 18.21
N ASP A 993 41.35 -0.96 18.25
CA ASP A 993 42.11 0.31 18.41
C ASP A 993 41.83 1.43 17.38
N ASP A 994 41.13 1.13 16.29
CA ASP A 994 40.79 2.07 15.21
C ASP A 994 39.28 2.12 14.86
N ASP A 995 38.45 1.67 15.80
CA ASP A 995 36.99 1.72 15.75
C ASP A 995 36.37 1.68 17.16
N ASN A 996 36.97 2.39 18.12
CA ASN A 996 36.57 2.40 19.53
C ASN A 996 36.19 3.78 20.09
N GLU A 997 36.21 4.83 19.28
CA GLU A 997 35.84 6.19 19.68
C GLU A 997 34.66 6.73 18.84
N GLY A 998 34.43 6.17 17.64
CA GLY A 998 33.28 6.48 16.80
C GLY A 998 33.43 7.75 15.96
N TYR A 999 32.39 8.13 15.21
CA TYR A 999 32.51 9.19 14.18
C TYR A 999 32.71 10.61 14.74
N THR A 1000 32.44 10.85 16.02
CA THR A 1000 32.52 12.19 16.62
C THR A 1000 33.91 12.55 17.16
N VAL A 1001 34.80 11.57 17.28
CA VAL A 1001 36.13 11.76 17.86
C VAL A 1001 36.94 12.78 17.05
N GLY A 1002 37.84 13.49 17.74
CA GLY A 1002 38.82 14.36 17.11
C GLY A 1002 39.88 13.58 16.34
N TRP A 1003 41.14 14.01 16.42
CA TRP A 1003 42.21 13.44 15.59
C TRP A 1003 42.62 12.06 16.07
N ASN A 1004 42.12 11.04 15.38
CA ASN A 1004 42.28 9.65 15.75
C ASN A 1004 42.07 8.72 14.54
N GLU A 1005 42.55 7.50 14.67
CA GLU A 1005 42.50 6.42 13.69
C GLU A 1005 41.06 5.98 13.32
N ASP A 1006 40.08 6.23 14.18
CA ASP A 1006 38.65 6.03 13.90
C ASP A 1006 38.14 6.93 12.77
N THR A 1007 38.71 8.12 12.62
CA THR A 1007 38.21 9.16 11.69
C THR A 1007 39.24 9.60 10.67
N ILE A 1008 40.53 9.27 10.83
CA ILE A 1008 41.63 9.66 9.94
C ILE A 1008 42.46 8.43 9.56
N ARG A 1009 42.74 8.26 8.27
CA ARG A 1009 43.56 7.16 7.73
C ARG A 1009 44.69 7.67 6.87
N ARG A 1010 45.80 6.94 6.91
CA ARG A 1010 47.03 7.27 6.18
C ARG A 1010 46.95 6.82 4.72
N THR A 1011 47.61 7.56 3.84
CA THR A 1011 47.62 7.31 2.38
C THR A 1011 49.01 6.91 1.86
N ASP A 1012 49.97 6.69 2.74
CA ASP A 1012 51.35 6.29 2.42
C ASP A 1012 51.54 4.80 2.18
N GLU A 1013 50.49 4.02 2.43
CA GLU A 1013 50.42 2.61 2.11
C GLU A 1013 49.13 2.34 1.33
N PRO A 1014 49.16 1.46 0.32
CA PRO A 1014 47.97 1.12 -0.46
C PRO A 1014 46.81 0.63 0.42
N PRO A 1015 45.56 0.84 -0.01
CA PRO A 1015 44.41 0.24 0.64
C PRO A 1015 44.51 -1.28 0.59
N GLN A 1016 43.97 -1.97 1.60
CA GLN A 1016 43.97 -3.43 1.67
C GLN A 1016 42.58 -3.94 2.09
N PRO A 1017 42.21 -5.18 1.74
CA PRO A 1017 40.93 -5.75 2.21
C PRO A 1017 40.90 -5.85 3.74
N ASP A 1018 39.68 -5.80 4.29
CA ASP A 1018 39.46 -6.09 5.71
C ASP A 1018 40.06 -7.47 6.06
N HIS A 1019 40.63 -7.62 7.26
CA HIS A 1019 41.37 -8.82 7.65
C HIS A 1019 40.72 -9.53 8.84
N ASP A 1020 41.08 -10.80 9.05
CA ASP A 1020 40.63 -11.61 10.19
C ASP A 1020 41.80 -12.09 11.08
N GLY A 1021 42.96 -11.43 10.95
CA GLY A 1021 44.17 -11.66 11.75
C GLY A 1021 44.05 -11.29 13.22
N GLY A 1022 45.14 -11.51 13.97
CA GLY A 1022 45.21 -11.21 15.42
C GLY A 1022 45.72 -9.82 15.77
N GLU A 1023 46.05 -8.99 14.77
CA GLU A 1023 46.45 -7.59 14.92
C GLU A 1023 45.20 -6.71 14.70
N ASP A 1024 45.02 -5.63 15.47
CA ASP A 1024 44.01 -4.59 15.25
C ASP A 1024 44.68 -3.26 14.84
N GLY A 1025 43.92 -2.33 14.26
CA GLY A 1025 44.39 -0.95 14.22
C GLY A 1025 45.44 -0.58 13.16
N GLU A 1026 45.52 -1.26 12.00
CA GLU A 1026 46.55 -0.99 10.97
C GLU A 1026 46.48 0.43 10.35
N LYS A 1027 45.44 1.23 10.65
CA LYS A 1027 45.27 2.65 10.24
C LYS A 1027 45.22 2.89 8.73
N LEU A 1028 45.00 1.83 7.95
CA LEU A 1028 44.90 1.89 6.50
C LEU A 1028 43.46 2.10 6.03
N PHE A 1029 43.33 2.57 4.79
CA PHE A 1029 42.10 2.43 4.02
C PHE A 1029 41.91 0.97 3.59
N GLY A 1030 40.65 0.56 3.42
CA GLY A 1030 40.32 -0.82 3.10
C GLY A 1030 38.82 -1.04 3.02
N SER A 1031 38.34 -2.22 2.69
CA SER A 1031 36.90 -2.51 2.68
C SER A 1031 36.60 -4.00 2.81
N SER A 1032 35.35 -4.31 3.17
CA SER A 1032 34.77 -5.66 3.05
C SER A 1032 34.40 -6.00 1.59
N HIS A 1033 34.48 -5.02 0.68
CA HIS A 1033 34.23 -5.21 -0.74
C HIS A 1033 35.36 -6.00 -1.42
N PRO A 1034 35.04 -7.01 -2.25
CA PRO A 1034 36.05 -7.74 -3.01
C PRO A 1034 36.74 -6.87 -4.08
N GLY A 1035 38.07 -6.84 -4.05
CA GLY A 1035 38.93 -6.30 -5.12
C GLY A 1035 39.21 -4.80 -5.11
N ALA A 1036 38.41 -3.98 -4.41
CA ALA A 1036 38.60 -2.53 -4.33
C ALA A 1036 37.89 -1.95 -3.10
N PHE A 1037 38.31 -0.75 -2.68
CA PHE A 1037 37.58 0.08 -1.71
C PHE A 1037 36.98 1.31 -2.39
N ASN A 1038 35.98 1.94 -1.78
CA ASN A 1038 35.40 3.16 -2.34
C ASN A 1038 36.10 4.40 -1.78
N ALA A 1039 36.52 5.28 -2.68
CA ALA A 1039 37.20 6.52 -2.40
C ALA A 1039 36.33 7.70 -2.87
N ALA A 1040 35.89 8.53 -1.92
CA ALA A 1040 35.29 9.82 -2.22
C ALA A 1040 36.38 10.86 -2.45
N LEU A 1041 36.27 11.59 -3.55
CA LEU A 1041 37.14 12.71 -3.88
C LEU A 1041 36.52 14.03 -3.40
N ALA A 1042 37.33 15.07 -3.35
CA ALA A 1042 36.92 16.36 -2.81
C ALA A 1042 35.76 16.99 -3.58
N ASP A 1043 35.62 16.73 -4.88
CA ASP A 1043 34.52 17.25 -5.71
C ASP A 1043 33.17 16.55 -5.47
N GLY A 1044 33.13 15.51 -4.63
CA GLY A 1044 31.93 14.72 -4.34
C GLY A 1044 31.74 13.49 -5.24
N SER A 1045 32.66 13.23 -6.17
CA SER A 1045 32.69 11.97 -6.92
C SER A 1045 33.19 10.82 -6.05
N VAL A 1046 32.76 9.60 -6.36
CA VAL A 1046 33.20 8.39 -5.66
C VAL A 1046 33.69 7.39 -6.69
N HIS A 1047 34.90 6.90 -6.48
CA HIS A 1047 35.59 5.97 -7.37
C HIS A 1047 35.99 4.71 -6.61
N SER A 1048 35.86 3.54 -7.23
CA SER A 1048 36.42 2.31 -6.68
C SER A 1048 37.91 2.24 -7.00
N VAL A 1049 38.75 2.17 -5.96
CA VAL A 1049 40.20 2.09 -6.09
C VAL A 1049 40.66 0.68 -5.75
N SER A 1050 41.38 0.06 -6.69
CA SER A 1050 41.91 -1.30 -6.55
C SER A 1050 42.88 -1.41 -5.38
N TYR A 1051 42.86 -2.54 -4.68
CA TYR A 1051 43.89 -2.88 -3.68
C TYR A 1051 45.29 -3.07 -4.29
N GLU A 1052 45.38 -3.18 -5.63
CA GLU A 1052 46.64 -3.29 -6.37
C GLU A 1052 47.21 -1.93 -6.82
N ILE A 1053 46.60 -0.82 -6.42
CA ILE A 1053 47.11 0.52 -6.74
C ILE A 1053 48.56 0.68 -6.26
N ALA A 1054 49.42 1.28 -7.10
CA ALA A 1054 50.79 1.55 -6.73
C ALA A 1054 50.85 2.50 -5.51
N ALA A 1055 51.68 2.18 -4.52
CA ALA A 1055 51.79 2.96 -3.28
C ALA A 1055 52.02 4.46 -3.52
N GLU A 1056 52.88 4.81 -4.47
CA GLU A 1056 53.16 6.19 -4.84
C GLU A 1056 51.93 6.89 -5.45
N ALA A 1057 51.11 6.17 -6.21
CA ALA A 1057 49.91 6.72 -6.83
C ALA A 1057 48.82 6.98 -5.78
N PHE A 1058 48.68 6.07 -4.80
CA PHE A 1058 47.76 6.26 -3.68
C PHE A 1058 48.21 7.39 -2.74
N GLU A 1059 49.52 7.52 -2.53
CA GLU A 1059 50.12 8.63 -1.78
C GLU A 1059 49.76 9.99 -2.40
N ARG A 1060 49.96 10.13 -3.72
CA ARG A 1060 49.61 11.35 -4.46
C ARG A 1060 48.12 11.65 -4.41
N LEU A 1061 47.27 10.62 -4.52
CA LEU A 1061 45.82 10.78 -4.38
C LEU A 1061 45.43 11.37 -3.01
N GLY A 1062 46.18 11.06 -1.95
CA GLY A 1062 45.99 11.63 -0.61
C GLY A 1062 46.59 13.02 -0.39
N ASN A 1063 47.29 13.58 -1.36
CA ASN A 1063 47.95 14.89 -1.28
C ASN A 1063 47.13 15.95 -2.02
N ARG A 1064 47.03 17.14 -1.45
CA ARG A 1064 46.26 18.25 -2.04
C ARG A 1064 47.11 19.18 -2.93
N SER A 1065 48.44 19.13 -2.80
CA SER A 1065 49.31 20.16 -3.37
C SER A 1065 50.72 19.69 -3.75
N ASP A 1066 50.90 18.45 -4.21
CA ASP A 1066 52.20 17.98 -4.73
C ASP A 1066 52.41 18.26 -6.23
N GLY A 1067 51.38 18.76 -6.92
CA GLY A 1067 51.40 19.09 -8.34
C GLY A 1067 51.27 17.88 -9.25
N GLN A 1068 50.92 16.70 -8.73
CA GLN A 1068 50.86 15.42 -9.45
C GLN A 1068 49.50 14.71 -9.34
N GLY A 1069 48.41 15.48 -9.30
CA GLY A 1069 47.04 14.97 -9.37
C GLY A 1069 46.77 14.28 -10.72
N ASP A 1070 47.17 13.02 -10.87
CA ASP A 1070 47.02 12.26 -12.10
C ASP A 1070 45.61 11.66 -12.21
N ALA A 1071 44.80 12.18 -13.14
CA ALA A 1071 43.54 11.58 -13.55
C ALA A 1071 43.69 10.13 -14.08
N ALA A 1072 44.91 9.75 -14.49
CA ALA A 1072 45.22 8.44 -15.05
C ALA A 1072 45.31 7.31 -14.01
N VAL A 1073 45.28 7.62 -12.71
CA VAL A 1073 45.39 6.63 -11.62
C VAL A 1073 44.03 5.97 -11.29
N LEU A 1074 42.91 6.59 -11.69
CA LEU A 1074 41.54 6.11 -11.40
C LEU A 1074 40.88 5.35 -12.57
N GLN A 1075 41.61 5.16 -13.69
CA GLN A 1075 41.25 4.27 -14.80
C GLN A 1075 42.12 3.01 -14.74
#